data_AF-A0A023BDD4-F1
#
_entry.id   AF-A0A023BDD4-F1
#
_cell.length_a   1.000
_cell.length_b   1.000
_cell.length_c   1.000
_cell.angle_alpha   90.00
_cell.angle_beta   90.00
_cell.angle_gamma   90.00
#
_symmetry.space_group_name_H-M   'P 1'
#
loop_
_entity.id
_entity.type
_entity.pdbx_description
1 polymer ?
#
loop_
_entity_poly.entity_id
_entity_poly.type
_entity_poly.pdbx_seq_one_letter_code
_entity_poly.pdbx_strand_id
1 'polypeptide(L)'
;MKCNTRRRREVSVPVCVNFLSVGGLGDCRIPAEQSGIKYECLSRPDFATRFTEVETGFTVDSCIREAQEAVADIMRNCFSRRFQEAVPEVDPGNLLMLMDTLEDVTKGVPQRSRAWCSWGWARVAGELYDRLHGPKMRELLDRCALVSKRPPGLTDQWYLAKLLQGSERRSKIRWWMGCMNAQLDDSIHSTMVLCDRVLGPHFVRFPVTTESERRVIYSITQVVSWLIGMKTQSGVLKKVSDTCKWTRNDHFAIPLTTFLRDLWGPERFRRIAQLARRLLHTVKANMSDECLLSRFLGAVSACATCRMQSFCSRIGFDSNTRDSNPLDSNPQRSHTEDSSLRDSNEAANVDCADPSSPLAAGPSSPLAADPSSPLAADPSSPLTADPSSPLAGNRSACEDTSACDRGAPLDVVQTLVEEAQQIVVQVIQDCGQQDVTLLPKTSSAPTPASLERAMSYLENRILKPCKLPVGWGKTHYCGWERANMAGELYKKMDRNRMLALLKRCDAAIGRPEGITDQWFLAKLLQRFACAKSMPIMAKYLHIKLGNSKPGSSKPGGSKPGSSKPGGSKPFNIYDIVMARHFTELPETTESDKLRIWTMCQIVGWMLKTKLREPFTSVAVQKWTVIDGEFIELTAFLFKLWGPERFRTVTNLARTLLPVNVVAMSDACFLACFLHSVLERVRSAKKCWFEHVGFHYAGHEDWHPVEKEGPDFFGRLPVNWDQRAVSTTASHQVHSVFTLSEISHKEASRSAMQYATALHNRTLQEVEKILCASYAALDLRKRTGAEVEDDECPEGKRTKFHDTCIAV
;
A
#
# COMPACT_ATOMS: atom_id res chain seq x y z
N MET A 1 -25.76 -54.09 -36.40
CA MET A 1 -24.52 -54.00 -37.22
C MET A 1 -23.30 -54.00 -36.30
N LYS A 2 -22.48 -55.05 -36.42
CA LYS A 2 -21.12 -55.31 -35.88
C LYS A 2 -20.79 -55.02 -34.40
N CYS A 3 -21.05 -56.03 -33.57
CA CYS A 3 -20.19 -56.44 -32.46
C CYS A 3 -18.84 -56.99 -32.97
N ASN A 4 -17.75 -56.81 -32.23
CA ASN A 4 -16.70 -57.83 -32.14
C ASN A 4 -15.85 -57.75 -30.87
N THR A 5 -15.73 -58.92 -30.25
CA THR A 5 -14.98 -59.36 -29.07
C THR A 5 -13.47 -59.54 -29.30
N ARG A 6 -12.64 -59.47 -28.23
CA ARG A 6 -11.42 -60.27 -27.89
C ARG A 6 -10.40 -59.43 -27.10
N ARG A 7 -9.54 -59.92 -26.20
CA ARG A 7 -9.31 -61.19 -25.48
C ARG A 7 -8.25 -60.82 -24.41
N ARG A 8 -8.39 -61.31 -23.17
CA ARG A 8 -7.32 -61.27 -22.15
C ARG A 8 -6.15 -62.18 -22.57
N ARG A 9 -4.92 -61.75 -22.25
CA ARG A 9 -3.77 -62.63 -22.02
C ARG A 9 -3.00 -62.12 -20.80
N GLU A 10 -2.97 -62.95 -19.77
CA GLU A 10 -2.01 -62.91 -18.67
C GLU A 10 -0.74 -63.64 -19.11
N VAL A 11 0.42 -63.09 -18.77
CA VAL A 11 1.70 -63.82 -18.72
C VAL A 11 2.47 -63.29 -17.51
N SER A 12 2.64 -64.14 -16.52
CA SER A 12 3.62 -64.06 -15.44
C SER A 12 4.93 -64.73 -15.88
N VAL A 13 6.08 -64.24 -15.39
CA VAL A 13 7.28 -65.01 -14.94
C VAL A 13 8.41 -64.01 -14.56
N PRO A 14 9.31 -64.36 -13.61
CA PRO A 14 10.09 -63.42 -12.77
C PRO A 14 11.59 -63.41 -13.09
N VAL A 15 12.34 -62.41 -12.61
CA VAL A 15 13.83 -62.49 -12.51
C VAL A 15 14.34 -61.70 -11.30
N CYS A 16 15.19 -62.38 -10.53
CA CYS A 16 15.97 -61.95 -9.36
C CYS A 16 17.06 -60.92 -9.70
N VAL A 17 17.49 -60.12 -8.71
CA VAL A 17 18.86 -59.56 -8.67
C VAL A 17 19.40 -59.62 -7.24
N ASN A 18 20.54 -60.29 -7.08
CA ASN A 18 21.33 -60.38 -5.85
C ASN A 18 22.33 -59.23 -5.73
N PHE A 19 22.55 -58.86 -4.46
CA PHE A 19 23.70 -58.24 -3.78
C PHE A 19 24.98 -57.86 -4.56
N LEU A 20 25.53 -56.70 -4.19
CA LEU A 20 26.93 -56.56 -3.77
C LEU A 20 27.06 -55.45 -2.71
N SER A 21 27.82 -55.79 -1.66
CA SER A 21 28.11 -55.04 -0.44
C SER A 21 29.60 -54.76 -0.39
N VAL A 22 30.01 -53.52 -0.07
CA VAL A 22 31.27 -53.10 0.60
C VAL A 22 30.96 -51.65 1.06
N GLY A 23 31.08 -51.17 2.30
CA GLY A 23 31.90 -51.54 3.46
C GLY A 23 32.65 -50.27 3.90
N GLY A 24 32.44 -49.78 5.13
CA GLY A 24 33.17 -48.60 5.65
C GLY A 24 32.59 -47.99 6.92
N LEU A 25 32.84 -48.67 8.05
CA LEU A 25 32.54 -48.25 9.43
C LEU A 25 33.40 -47.08 9.89
N GLY A 26 32.84 -46.27 10.80
CA GLY A 26 33.55 -45.25 11.57
C GLY A 26 32.70 -44.77 12.76
N ASP A 27 32.53 -45.67 13.75
CA ASP A 27 31.97 -45.37 15.07
C ASP A 27 32.87 -44.42 15.85
N CYS A 28 32.31 -43.37 16.46
CA CYS A 28 32.85 -42.79 17.70
C CYS A 28 31.71 -42.38 18.63
N ARG A 29 31.75 -43.01 19.81
CA ARG A 29 30.78 -42.92 20.90
C ARG A 29 30.82 -41.57 21.60
N ILE A 30 29.62 -41.18 22.02
CA ILE A 30 29.26 -40.15 23.00
C ILE A 30 29.81 -40.51 24.41
N PRO A 31 30.03 -39.51 25.28
CA PRO A 31 29.51 -39.58 26.63
C PRO A 31 28.51 -38.45 26.90
N ALA A 32 27.38 -38.85 27.46
CA ALA A 32 26.26 -38.00 27.81
C ALA A 32 26.42 -37.54 29.25
N GLU A 33 26.37 -36.23 29.49
CA GLU A 33 26.11 -35.66 30.81
C GLU A 33 24.98 -34.63 30.75
N GLN A 34 23.88 -35.06 31.36
CA GLN A 34 22.95 -34.32 32.21
C GLN A 34 22.94 -32.77 32.08
N SER A 35 21.90 -32.26 31.42
CA SER A 35 21.07 -31.20 32.03
C SER A 35 19.68 -31.23 31.42
N GLY A 36 18.72 -31.72 32.21
CA GLY A 36 17.32 -31.71 31.84
C GLY A 36 16.76 -30.30 31.95
N ILE A 37 16.63 -29.61 30.82
CA ILE A 37 15.58 -28.60 30.65
C ILE A 37 14.96 -28.80 29.27
N LYS A 38 13.81 -29.50 29.24
CA LYS A 38 12.94 -29.54 28.06
C LYS A 38 12.31 -28.15 27.90
N TYR A 39 12.86 -27.33 27.01
CA TYR A 39 12.09 -26.24 26.42
C TYR A 39 11.39 -26.77 25.17
N GLU A 40 10.07 -26.84 25.22
CA GLU A 40 9.23 -27.09 24.06
C GLU A 40 9.49 -26.00 23.00
N CYS A 41 10.07 -26.41 21.87
CA CYS A 41 10.16 -25.61 20.67
C CYS A 41 8.75 -25.18 20.21
N LEU A 42 8.42 -23.90 20.43
CA LEU A 42 7.22 -23.24 19.91
C LEU A 42 7.26 -23.19 18.37
N SER A 43 6.76 -24.26 17.77
CA SER A 43 6.43 -24.31 16.36
C SER A 43 5.27 -23.37 16.06
N ARG A 44 5.48 -22.39 15.16
CA ARG A 44 4.47 -21.73 14.29
C ARG A 44 3.10 -21.35 14.94
N PRO A 45 2.80 -20.06 15.18
CA PRO A 45 1.40 -19.64 15.26
C PRO A 45 0.85 -19.52 13.84
N ASP A 46 0.17 -20.56 13.37
CA ASP A 46 -0.81 -20.42 12.30
C ASP A 46 -1.89 -19.45 12.82
N PHE A 47 -2.00 -18.23 12.29
CA PHE A 47 -2.82 -17.14 12.86
C PHE A 47 -4.34 -17.27 12.58
N ALA A 48 -4.81 -18.47 12.26
CA ALA A 48 -6.13 -18.84 12.73
C ALA A 48 -5.94 -19.23 14.19
N THR A 49 -6.45 -18.47 15.16
CA THR A 49 -6.71 -19.03 16.49
C THR A 49 -7.41 -20.35 16.24
N ARG A 50 -6.71 -21.48 16.39
CA ARG A 50 -7.37 -22.77 16.56
C ARG A 50 -8.15 -22.56 17.84
N PHE A 51 -9.44 -22.31 17.69
CA PHE A 51 -10.37 -22.72 18.71
C PHE A 51 -10.25 -24.24 18.71
N THR A 52 -9.30 -24.77 19.50
CA THR A 52 -9.54 -26.05 20.15
C THR A 52 -10.71 -25.75 21.08
N GLU A 53 -11.91 -25.99 20.58
CA GLU A 53 -13.11 -26.09 21.39
C GLU A 53 -12.84 -27.17 22.42
N VAL A 54 -12.33 -26.76 23.59
CA VAL A 54 -12.63 -27.49 24.79
C VAL A 54 -14.11 -27.15 25.04
N GLU A 55 -15.00 -28.12 24.82
CA GLU A 55 -16.43 -28.08 25.15
C GLU A 55 -16.67 -27.99 26.68
N THR A 56 -15.89 -27.19 27.38
CA THR A 56 -16.22 -26.74 28.72
C THR A 56 -17.22 -25.61 28.56
N GLY A 57 -18.43 -25.78 29.10
CA GLY A 57 -19.50 -24.78 29.10
C GLY A 57 -19.08 -23.47 29.78
N PHE A 58 -18.30 -22.65 29.07
CA PHE A 58 -17.95 -21.30 29.48
C PHE A 58 -19.23 -20.48 29.44
N THR A 59 -19.77 -20.18 30.62
CA THR A 59 -20.73 -19.10 30.80
C THR A 59 -20.09 -17.84 30.25
N VAL A 60 -20.64 -17.30 29.15
CA VAL A 60 -20.17 -16.03 28.58
C VAL A 60 -20.23 -14.99 29.69
N ASP A 61 -19.07 -14.41 30.03
CA ASP A 61 -18.95 -13.36 31.04
C ASP A 61 -20.01 -12.28 30.76
N SER A 62 -20.85 -11.99 31.76
CA SER A 62 -21.97 -11.06 31.61
C SER A 62 -21.51 -9.68 31.13
N CYS A 63 -20.28 -9.26 31.47
CA CYS A 63 -19.70 -8.01 31.00
C CYS A 63 -19.40 -8.02 29.50
N ILE A 64 -19.06 -9.19 28.91
CA ILE A 64 -18.85 -9.33 27.47
C ILE A 64 -20.19 -9.22 26.74
N ARG A 65 -21.24 -9.88 27.26
CA ARG A 65 -22.58 -9.77 26.68
C ARG A 65 -23.08 -8.33 26.73
N GLU A 66 -22.92 -7.65 27.86
CA GLU A 66 -23.25 -6.24 27.99
C GLU A 66 -22.46 -5.35 27.01
N ALA A 67 -21.18 -5.66 26.77
CA ALA A 67 -20.37 -4.95 25.76
C ALA A 67 -20.93 -5.12 24.34
N GLN A 68 -21.36 -6.34 24.01
CA GLN A 68 -21.94 -6.67 22.71
C GLN A 68 -23.30 -5.98 22.52
N GLU A 69 -24.16 -6.00 23.55
CA GLU A 69 -25.46 -5.30 23.59
C GLU A 69 -25.28 -3.79 23.44
N ALA A 70 -24.33 -3.18 24.18
CA ALA A 70 -24.05 -1.75 24.07
C ALA A 70 -23.64 -1.33 22.65
N VAL A 71 -22.84 -2.15 21.95
CA VAL A 71 -22.48 -1.87 20.56
C VAL A 71 -23.67 -2.06 19.62
N ALA A 72 -24.50 -3.08 19.84
CA ALA A 72 -25.71 -3.29 19.08
C ALA A 72 -26.69 -2.11 19.23
N ASP A 73 -26.84 -1.57 20.44
CA ASP A 73 -27.65 -0.40 20.73
C ASP A 73 -27.13 0.85 20.04
N ILE A 74 -25.82 1.08 20.10
CA ILE A 74 -25.18 2.17 19.37
C ILE A 74 -25.45 2.04 17.86
N MET A 75 -25.33 0.84 17.30
CA MET A 75 -25.64 0.60 15.89
C MET A 75 -27.12 0.83 15.56
N ARG A 76 -28.03 0.36 16.39
CA ARG A 76 -29.47 0.62 16.22
C ARG A 76 -29.75 2.12 16.26
N ASN A 77 -29.13 2.86 17.17
CA ASN A 77 -29.27 4.32 17.26
C ASN A 77 -28.66 5.05 16.05
N CYS A 78 -27.55 4.53 15.48
CA CYS A 78 -26.99 5.09 14.25
C CYS A 78 -27.92 4.94 13.04
N PHE A 79 -28.82 3.96 13.05
CA PHE A 79 -29.57 3.53 11.87
C PHE A 79 -31.08 3.55 12.01
N SER A 80 -31.62 3.88 13.18
CA SER A 80 -33.05 3.81 13.50
C SER A 80 -33.94 4.54 12.49
N ARG A 81 -33.47 5.67 11.94
CA ARG A 81 -34.20 6.45 10.94
C ARG A 81 -34.27 5.82 9.53
N ARG A 82 -33.35 4.91 9.17
CA ARG A 82 -33.23 4.37 7.79
C ARG A 82 -33.80 2.97 7.62
N PHE A 83 -34.12 2.27 8.70
CA PHE A 83 -34.73 0.94 8.59
C PHE A 83 -36.18 0.94 8.10
N GLN A 84 -36.79 2.13 7.90
CA GLN A 84 -38.18 2.30 7.48
C GLN A 84 -38.36 2.44 5.96
N GLU A 85 -37.29 2.40 5.16
CA GLU A 85 -37.43 2.44 3.70
C GLU A 85 -38.17 1.20 3.19
N ALA A 86 -39.18 1.41 2.35
CA ALA A 86 -39.94 0.33 1.72
C ALA A 86 -38.99 -0.56 0.91
N VAL A 87 -38.98 -1.86 1.21
CA VAL A 87 -38.15 -2.84 0.51
C VAL A 87 -38.75 -3.06 -0.88
N PRO A 88 -38.02 -2.77 -1.98
CA PRO A 88 -38.51 -3.05 -3.33
C PRO A 88 -38.81 -4.54 -3.47
N GLU A 89 -39.96 -4.87 -4.07
CA GLU A 89 -40.32 -6.25 -4.36
C GLU A 89 -39.27 -6.88 -5.30
N VAL A 90 -38.78 -8.05 -4.93
CA VAL A 90 -37.79 -8.77 -5.73
C VAL A 90 -38.54 -9.68 -6.69
N ASP A 91 -38.13 -9.65 -7.96
CA ASP A 91 -38.64 -10.58 -8.96
C ASP A 91 -38.54 -12.04 -8.46
N PRO A 92 -39.64 -12.81 -8.44
CA PRO A 92 -39.64 -14.20 -7.95
C PRO A 92 -38.63 -15.10 -8.69
N GLY A 93 -38.38 -14.86 -9.97
CA GLY A 93 -37.37 -15.58 -10.75
C GLY A 93 -35.96 -15.35 -10.23
N ASN A 94 -35.63 -14.09 -9.90
CA ASN A 94 -34.36 -13.76 -9.25
C ASN A 94 -34.23 -14.41 -7.86
N LEU A 95 -35.31 -14.49 -7.06
CA LEU A 95 -35.26 -15.15 -5.74
C LEU A 95 -34.92 -16.65 -5.86
N LEU A 96 -35.48 -17.35 -6.84
CA LEU A 96 -35.16 -18.76 -7.11
C LEU A 96 -33.69 -18.92 -7.49
N MET A 97 -33.21 -18.11 -8.45
CA MET A 97 -31.80 -18.11 -8.87
C MET A 97 -30.84 -17.83 -7.70
N LEU A 98 -31.19 -16.90 -6.80
CA LEU A 98 -30.38 -16.58 -5.62
C LEU A 98 -30.32 -17.75 -4.64
N MET A 99 -31.45 -18.44 -4.42
CA MET A 99 -31.48 -19.65 -3.59
C MET A 99 -30.62 -20.77 -4.16
N ASP A 100 -30.73 -21.05 -5.47
CA ASP A 100 -29.92 -22.08 -6.12
C ASP A 100 -28.42 -21.76 -6.05
N THR A 101 -28.08 -20.48 -6.26
CA THR A 101 -26.69 -20.01 -6.15
C THR A 101 -26.19 -20.12 -4.71
N LEU A 102 -27.02 -19.82 -3.72
CA LEU A 102 -26.69 -19.98 -2.30
C LEU A 102 -26.46 -21.46 -1.97
N GLU A 103 -27.33 -22.36 -2.44
CA GLU A 103 -27.13 -23.80 -2.26
C GLU A 103 -25.79 -24.28 -2.85
N ASP A 104 -25.43 -23.82 -4.04
CA ASP A 104 -24.14 -24.17 -4.66
C ASP A 104 -22.94 -23.60 -3.90
N VAL A 105 -23.05 -22.35 -3.43
CA VAL A 105 -22.06 -21.72 -2.55
C VAL A 105 -21.81 -22.58 -1.31
N THR A 106 -22.87 -23.14 -0.72
CA THR A 106 -22.79 -23.88 0.54
C THR A 106 -22.13 -25.25 0.39
N LYS A 107 -22.19 -25.84 -0.80
CA LYS A 107 -21.46 -27.09 -1.13
C LYS A 107 -19.94 -26.91 -1.16
N GLY A 108 -19.45 -25.68 -1.38
CA GLY A 108 -18.04 -25.38 -1.59
C GLY A 108 -17.30 -24.72 -0.41
N VAL A 109 -17.91 -24.62 0.78
CA VAL A 109 -17.42 -23.74 1.85
C VAL A 109 -16.10 -24.27 2.44
N PRO A 110 -15.00 -23.51 2.36
CA PRO A 110 -13.77 -23.88 3.04
C PRO A 110 -13.92 -23.77 4.56
N GLN A 111 -13.42 -24.76 5.30
CA GLN A 111 -13.54 -24.84 6.78
C GLN A 111 -12.90 -23.68 7.58
N ARG A 112 -12.12 -22.80 6.94
CA ARG A 112 -11.40 -21.73 7.66
C ARG A 112 -12.25 -20.46 7.78
N SER A 113 -13.13 -20.44 8.79
CA SER A 113 -13.81 -19.20 9.20
C SER A 113 -12.80 -18.24 9.82
N ARG A 114 -12.67 -17.04 9.22
CA ARG A 114 -11.89 -15.94 9.80
C ARG A 114 -12.62 -15.40 11.02
N ALA A 115 -11.96 -14.72 11.97
CA ALA A 115 -12.63 -14.10 13.13
C ALA A 115 -13.29 -12.73 12.83
N TRP A 116 -13.49 -12.43 11.54
CA TRP A 116 -14.01 -11.15 11.06
C TRP A 116 -14.82 -11.30 9.78
N CYS A 117 -15.74 -10.38 9.54
CA CYS A 117 -16.55 -10.28 8.33
C CYS A 117 -16.33 -8.92 7.65
N SER A 118 -16.19 -8.89 6.33
CA SER A 118 -16.11 -7.64 5.58
C SER A 118 -17.47 -6.96 5.53
N TRP A 119 -17.48 -5.62 5.57
CA TRP A 119 -18.71 -4.83 5.55
C TRP A 119 -19.67 -5.23 4.43
N GLY A 120 -19.16 -5.37 3.19
CA GLY A 120 -19.98 -5.68 2.02
C GLY A 120 -20.71 -7.02 2.13
N TRP A 121 -20.08 -8.06 2.70
CA TRP A 121 -20.73 -9.35 2.90
C TRP A 121 -21.76 -9.34 4.03
N ALA A 122 -21.51 -8.59 5.11
CA ALA A 122 -22.50 -8.40 6.17
C ALA A 122 -23.76 -7.70 5.65
N ARG A 123 -23.60 -6.68 4.79
CA ARG A 123 -24.73 -6.02 4.11
C ARG A 123 -25.52 -6.99 3.22
N VAL A 124 -24.84 -7.70 2.32
CA VAL A 124 -25.49 -8.68 1.41
C VAL A 124 -26.27 -9.72 2.20
N ALA A 125 -25.70 -10.25 3.28
CA ALA A 125 -26.38 -11.24 4.10
C ALA A 125 -27.63 -10.70 4.79
N GLY A 126 -27.60 -9.45 5.27
CA GLY A 126 -28.78 -8.78 5.81
C GLY A 126 -29.90 -8.65 4.77
N GLU A 127 -29.56 -8.15 3.57
CA GLU A 127 -30.53 -8.02 2.47
C GLU A 127 -31.09 -9.36 2.00
N LEU A 128 -30.24 -10.39 1.87
CA LEU A 128 -30.68 -11.74 1.49
C LEU A 128 -31.62 -12.32 2.54
N TYR A 129 -31.31 -12.18 3.82
CA TYR A 129 -32.12 -12.75 4.89
C TYR A 129 -33.49 -12.07 5.00
N ASP A 130 -33.55 -10.75 4.80
CA ASP A 130 -34.81 -10.00 4.83
C ASP A 130 -35.72 -10.28 3.63
N ARG A 131 -35.13 -10.47 2.44
CA ARG A 131 -35.88 -10.63 1.19
C ARG A 131 -36.23 -12.08 0.85
N LEU A 132 -35.46 -13.04 1.36
CA LEU A 132 -35.72 -14.46 1.13
C LEU A 132 -36.66 -15.04 2.19
N HIS A 133 -37.39 -16.09 1.81
CA HIS A 133 -38.34 -16.74 2.71
C HIS A 133 -37.63 -17.30 3.96
N GLY A 134 -37.86 -16.67 5.12
CA GLY A 134 -37.16 -16.95 6.37
C GLY A 134 -37.09 -18.43 6.78
N PRO A 135 -38.17 -19.23 6.67
CA PRO A 135 -38.11 -20.68 6.91
C PRO A 135 -37.14 -21.42 5.98
N LYS A 136 -37.12 -21.08 4.69
CA LYS A 136 -36.24 -21.73 3.70
C LYS A 136 -34.78 -21.33 3.93
N MET A 137 -34.54 -20.07 4.30
CA MET A 137 -33.20 -19.59 4.66
C MET A 137 -32.68 -20.30 5.91
N ARG A 138 -33.51 -20.47 6.95
CA ARG A 138 -33.13 -21.22 8.16
C ARG A 138 -32.80 -22.67 7.86
N GLU A 139 -33.65 -23.35 7.09
CA GLU A 139 -33.37 -24.74 6.65
C GLU A 139 -32.03 -24.82 5.90
N LEU A 140 -31.77 -23.88 4.99
CA LEU A 140 -30.48 -23.82 4.29
C LEU A 140 -29.32 -23.65 5.27
N LEU A 141 -29.40 -22.70 6.21
CA LEU A 141 -28.34 -22.44 7.18
C LEU A 141 -28.13 -23.63 8.14
N ASP A 142 -29.19 -24.35 8.49
CA ASP A 142 -29.10 -25.58 9.29
C ASP A 142 -28.35 -26.67 8.52
N ARG A 143 -28.64 -26.85 7.23
CA ARG A 143 -27.86 -27.76 6.35
C ARG A 143 -26.40 -27.32 6.23
N CYS A 144 -26.14 -26.00 6.15
CA CYS A 144 -24.78 -25.47 6.14
C CYS A 144 -24.03 -25.75 7.44
N ALA A 145 -24.72 -25.67 8.59
CA ALA A 145 -24.13 -25.91 9.89
C ALA A 145 -23.62 -27.35 10.05
N LEU A 146 -24.17 -28.31 9.29
CA LEU A 146 -23.68 -29.69 9.22
C LEU A 146 -22.31 -29.80 8.52
N VAL A 147 -22.01 -28.89 7.57
CA VAL A 147 -20.76 -28.90 6.79
C VAL A 147 -19.73 -27.93 7.37
N SER A 148 -20.18 -26.77 7.85
CA SER A 148 -19.39 -25.70 8.41
C SER A 148 -19.96 -25.32 9.78
N LYS A 149 -19.40 -25.87 10.86
CA LYS A 149 -19.89 -25.66 12.22
C LYS A 149 -20.14 -24.17 12.49
N ARG A 150 -21.39 -23.83 12.82
CA ARG A 150 -21.79 -22.47 13.19
C ARG A 150 -21.25 -22.15 14.58
N PRO A 151 -20.38 -21.13 14.73
CA PRO A 151 -19.94 -20.72 16.05
C PRO A 151 -21.13 -20.37 16.97
N PRO A 152 -21.08 -20.77 18.25
CA PRO A 152 -22.19 -20.56 19.16
C PRO A 152 -22.47 -19.07 19.34
N GLY A 153 -23.76 -18.73 19.37
CA GLY A 153 -24.23 -17.37 19.61
C GLY A 153 -24.15 -16.42 18.41
N LEU A 154 -23.74 -16.84 17.21
CA LEU A 154 -23.88 -16.00 16.02
C LEU A 154 -25.33 -15.92 15.54
N THR A 155 -25.77 -14.77 15.04
CA THR A 155 -27.06 -14.64 14.33
C THR A 155 -27.02 -15.34 12.96
N ASP A 156 -28.20 -15.63 12.41
CA ASP A 156 -28.33 -16.28 11.10
C ASP A 156 -27.71 -15.41 10.00
N GLN A 157 -27.97 -14.11 10.04
CA GLN A 157 -27.47 -13.13 9.09
C GLN A 157 -25.94 -13.03 9.16
N TRP A 158 -25.36 -13.04 10.38
CA TRP A 158 -23.91 -13.02 10.50
C TRP A 158 -23.31 -14.31 9.96
N TYR A 159 -23.87 -15.46 10.33
CA TYR A 159 -23.41 -16.76 9.84
C TYR A 159 -23.48 -16.85 8.31
N LEU A 160 -24.57 -16.41 7.70
CA LEU A 160 -24.70 -16.29 6.24
C LEU A 160 -23.60 -15.39 5.64
N ALA A 161 -23.30 -14.24 6.26
CA ALA A 161 -22.22 -13.37 5.81
C ALA A 161 -20.84 -14.07 5.83
N LYS A 162 -20.60 -14.94 6.82
CA LYS A 162 -19.37 -15.75 6.89
C LYS A 162 -19.29 -16.77 5.78
N LEU A 163 -20.39 -17.47 5.51
CA LEU A 163 -20.48 -18.46 4.44
C LEU A 163 -20.17 -17.79 3.11
N LEU A 164 -20.85 -16.69 2.79
CA LEU A 164 -20.63 -15.90 1.57
C LEU A 164 -19.18 -15.39 1.47
N GLN A 165 -18.60 -14.86 2.54
CA GLN A 165 -17.22 -14.40 2.52
C GLN A 165 -16.21 -15.53 2.26
N GLY A 166 -16.48 -16.73 2.75
CA GLY A 166 -15.59 -17.89 2.61
C GLY A 166 -15.65 -18.52 1.23
N SER A 167 -16.82 -18.52 0.60
CA SER A 167 -17.08 -19.18 -0.68
C SER A 167 -16.94 -18.27 -1.90
N GLU A 168 -17.26 -16.98 -1.75
CA GLU A 168 -17.44 -16.10 -2.89
C GLU A 168 -16.40 -15.00 -3.01
N ARG A 169 -16.16 -14.61 -4.26
CA ARG A 169 -15.27 -13.49 -4.56
C ARG A 169 -16.00 -12.18 -4.29
N ARG A 170 -15.28 -11.22 -3.71
CA ARG A 170 -15.78 -9.86 -3.46
C ARG A 170 -16.39 -9.19 -4.70
N SER A 171 -15.95 -9.55 -5.92
CA SER A 171 -16.52 -9.05 -7.17
C SER A 171 -17.99 -9.45 -7.38
N LYS A 172 -18.47 -10.53 -6.74
CA LYS A 172 -19.86 -10.96 -6.85
C LYS A 172 -20.84 -10.16 -5.97
N ILE A 173 -20.36 -9.37 -5.01
CA ILE A 173 -21.26 -8.56 -4.15
C ILE A 173 -22.21 -7.70 -4.99
N ARG A 174 -21.70 -7.06 -6.04
CA ARG A 174 -22.51 -6.25 -6.95
C ARG A 174 -23.58 -7.07 -7.67
N TRP A 175 -23.24 -8.30 -8.07
CA TRP A 175 -24.19 -9.21 -8.71
C TRP A 175 -25.31 -9.59 -7.75
N TRP A 176 -24.97 -10.03 -6.52
CA TRP A 176 -25.95 -10.38 -5.49
C TRP A 176 -26.92 -9.23 -5.19
N MET A 177 -26.37 -8.03 -4.96
CA MET A 177 -27.18 -6.84 -4.70
C MET A 177 -28.08 -6.47 -5.89
N GLY A 178 -27.57 -6.59 -7.12
CA GLY A 178 -28.34 -6.34 -8.34
C GLY A 178 -29.52 -7.30 -8.52
N CYS A 179 -29.33 -8.60 -8.26
CA CYS A 179 -30.40 -9.59 -8.32
C CYS A 179 -31.52 -9.34 -7.30
N MET A 180 -31.19 -8.73 -6.16
CA MET A 180 -32.17 -8.34 -5.15
C MET A 180 -32.81 -6.98 -5.43
N ASN A 181 -32.43 -6.27 -6.50
CA ASN A 181 -32.78 -4.87 -6.71
C ASN A 181 -32.47 -3.99 -5.46
N ALA A 182 -31.40 -4.33 -4.74
CA ALA A 182 -30.97 -3.63 -3.55
C ALA A 182 -30.02 -2.49 -3.93
N GLN A 183 -30.14 -1.34 -3.27
CA GLN A 183 -29.35 -0.16 -3.61
C GLN A 183 -27.84 -0.46 -3.45
N LEU A 184 -27.11 -0.27 -4.55
CA LEU A 184 -25.66 -0.28 -4.56
C LEU A 184 -25.18 1.05 -3.97
N ASP A 185 -24.42 1.00 -2.90
CA ASP A 185 -23.70 2.17 -2.37
C ASP A 185 -22.21 1.87 -2.23
N ASP A 186 -21.45 2.89 -1.82
CA ASP A 186 -20.00 2.79 -1.63
C ASP A 186 -19.60 1.77 -0.55
N SER A 187 -20.53 1.30 0.29
CA SER A 187 -20.24 0.33 1.35
C SER A 187 -19.77 -1.02 0.81
N ILE A 188 -20.15 -1.38 -0.42
CA ILE A 188 -19.72 -2.59 -1.11
C ILE A 188 -18.21 -2.59 -1.34
N HIS A 189 -17.65 -1.39 -1.55
CA HIS A 189 -16.22 -1.16 -1.74
C HIS A 189 -15.48 -0.88 -0.42
N SER A 190 -16.19 -0.79 0.71
CA SER A 190 -15.59 -0.51 2.02
C SER A 190 -14.56 -1.58 2.42
N THR A 191 -13.34 -1.16 2.70
CA THR A 191 -12.27 -2.06 3.15
C THR A 191 -12.37 -2.41 4.65
N MET A 192 -13.40 -1.89 5.33
CA MET A 192 -13.62 -2.11 6.75
C MET A 192 -14.05 -3.55 7.03
N VAL A 193 -13.56 -4.06 8.15
CA VAL A 193 -13.84 -5.41 8.63
C VAL A 193 -14.43 -5.31 10.03
N LEU A 194 -15.36 -6.19 10.32
CA LEU A 194 -16.14 -6.20 11.53
C LEU A 194 -15.83 -7.46 12.31
N CYS A 195 -15.70 -7.34 13.63
CA CYS A 195 -15.27 -8.45 14.48
C CYS A 195 -16.45 -9.34 14.89
N ASP A 196 -16.32 -10.66 14.67
CA ASP A 196 -17.36 -11.64 15.02
C ASP A 196 -17.70 -11.59 16.52
N ARG A 197 -16.69 -11.37 17.38
CA ARG A 197 -16.88 -11.33 18.83
C ARG A 197 -17.70 -10.13 19.32
N VAL A 198 -17.83 -9.08 18.51
CA VAL A 198 -18.55 -7.87 18.93
C VAL A 198 -19.94 -7.85 18.31
N LEU A 199 -20.03 -8.10 17.00
CA LEU A 199 -21.28 -7.97 16.27
C LEU A 199 -22.01 -9.28 16.03
N GLY A 200 -21.30 -10.39 16.00
CA GLY A 200 -21.86 -11.70 15.66
C GLY A 200 -23.14 -12.04 16.41
N PRO A 201 -23.26 -11.79 17.73
CA PRO A 201 -24.45 -12.15 18.49
C PRO A 201 -25.69 -11.28 18.33
N HIS A 202 -25.53 -10.04 17.87
CA HIS A 202 -26.65 -9.09 17.76
C HIS A 202 -26.78 -8.48 16.36
N PHE A 203 -26.05 -9.00 15.38
CA PHE A 203 -26.11 -8.49 14.03
C PHE A 203 -27.44 -8.85 13.37
N VAL A 204 -28.18 -7.84 12.95
CA VAL A 204 -29.41 -7.98 12.17
C VAL A 204 -29.12 -7.67 10.70
N ARG A 205 -28.89 -6.39 10.38
CA ARG A 205 -28.59 -5.92 9.03
C ARG A 205 -27.91 -4.55 9.06
N PHE A 206 -27.33 -4.14 7.93
CA PHE A 206 -26.88 -2.76 7.70
C PHE A 206 -27.78 -2.07 6.67
N PRO A 207 -28.27 -0.84 6.93
CA PRO A 207 -28.92 -0.06 5.90
C PRO A 207 -27.88 0.48 4.91
N VAL A 208 -28.34 1.29 3.95
CA VAL A 208 -27.47 2.16 3.15
C VAL A 208 -26.70 3.08 4.09
N THR A 209 -25.37 3.12 3.92
CA THR A 209 -24.48 3.85 4.85
C THR A 209 -23.59 4.82 4.11
N THR A 210 -23.25 5.92 4.77
CA THR A 210 -22.19 6.83 4.33
C THR A 210 -20.83 6.33 4.81
N GLU A 211 -19.73 6.83 4.23
CA GLU A 211 -18.39 6.46 4.68
C GLU A 211 -18.11 6.89 6.13
N SER A 212 -18.63 8.05 6.56
CA SER A 212 -18.49 8.52 7.95
C SER A 212 -19.18 7.59 8.94
N GLU A 213 -20.41 7.14 8.66
CA GLU A 213 -21.13 6.17 9.50
C GLU A 213 -20.38 4.85 9.62
N ARG A 214 -19.82 4.37 8.50
CA ARG A 214 -18.98 3.16 8.51
C ARG A 214 -17.74 3.34 9.38
N ARG A 215 -17.07 4.50 9.31
CA ARG A 215 -15.91 4.81 10.18
C ARG A 215 -16.29 4.79 11.65
N VAL A 216 -17.43 5.36 12.03
CA VAL A 216 -17.93 5.34 13.42
C VAL A 216 -18.14 3.92 13.90
N ILE A 217 -18.85 3.09 13.15
CA ILE A 217 -19.16 1.71 13.57
C ILE A 217 -17.91 0.83 13.57
N TYR A 218 -17.08 0.93 12.54
CA TYR A 218 -15.80 0.21 12.48
C TYR A 218 -14.91 0.58 13.67
N SER A 219 -14.81 1.86 14.00
CA SER A 219 -13.93 2.31 15.08
C SER A 219 -14.42 1.85 16.45
N ILE A 220 -15.71 1.99 16.73
CA ILE A 220 -16.33 1.51 17.98
C ILE A 220 -16.17 -0.01 18.12
N THR A 221 -16.53 -0.77 17.08
CA THR A 221 -16.44 -2.23 17.11
C THR A 221 -15.00 -2.71 17.29
N GLN A 222 -14.03 -2.02 16.72
CA GLN A 222 -12.62 -2.37 16.87
C GLN A 222 -12.08 -2.07 18.27
N VAL A 223 -12.47 -0.93 18.88
CA VAL A 223 -12.10 -0.57 20.25
C VAL A 223 -12.73 -1.55 21.25
N VAL A 224 -14.01 -1.86 21.11
CA VAL A 224 -14.69 -2.84 21.98
C VAL A 224 -14.11 -4.25 21.81
N SER A 225 -13.74 -4.63 20.58
CA SER A 225 -13.02 -5.90 20.33
C SER A 225 -11.71 -5.98 21.11
N TRP A 226 -10.96 -4.88 21.22
CA TRP A 226 -9.75 -4.82 22.02
C TRP A 226 -10.04 -4.88 23.52
N LEU A 227 -11.06 -4.18 24.01
CA LEU A 227 -11.49 -4.24 25.42
C LEU A 227 -11.88 -5.67 25.82
N ILE A 228 -12.72 -6.34 25.02
CA ILE A 228 -13.09 -7.75 25.25
C ILE A 228 -11.84 -8.63 25.20
N GLY A 229 -10.96 -8.43 24.21
CA GLY A 229 -9.73 -9.21 24.06
C GLY A 229 -8.80 -9.11 25.27
N MET A 230 -8.72 -7.93 25.91
CA MET A 230 -8.00 -7.71 27.15
C MET A 230 -8.67 -8.40 28.34
N LYS A 231 -9.99 -8.24 28.50
CA LYS A 231 -10.75 -8.90 29.58
C LYS A 231 -10.62 -10.42 29.52
N THR A 232 -10.68 -11.01 28.33
CA THR A 232 -10.51 -12.47 28.15
C THR A 232 -9.05 -12.92 28.12
N GLN A 233 -8.09 -12.01 28.37
CA GLN A 233 -6.64 -12.27 28.31
C GLN A 233 -6.20 -13.02 27.04
N SER A 234 -6.83 -12.72 25.91
CA SER A 234 -6.65 -13.52 24.69
C SER A 234 -5.66 -12.86 23.73
N GLY A 235 -4.72 -13.66 23.22
CA GLY A 235 -3.78 -13.26 22.18
C GLY A 235 -2.80 -12.15 22.61
N VAL A 236 -2.47 -11.27 21.65
CA VAL A 236 -1.45 -10.20 21.81
C VAL A 236 -1.81 -9.21 22.93
N LEU A 237 -3.10 -9.07 23.24
CA LEU A 237 -3.59 -8.12 24.23
C LEU A 237 -3.43 -8.58 25.68
N LYS A 238 -3.10 -9.85 25.93
CA LYS A 238 -2.72 -10.32 27.27
C LYS A 238 -1.53 -9.53 27.82
N LYS A 239 -0.57 -9.17 26.97
CA LYS A 239 0.59 -8.36 27.39
C LYS A 239 0.20 -6.95 27.84
N VAL A 240 -0.96 -6.44 27.41
CA VAL A 240 -1.44 -5.10 27.76
C VAL A 240 -1.95 -5.05 29.20
N SER A 241 -2.58 -6.13 29.69
CA SER A 241 -2.98 -6.21 31.11
C SER A 241 -1.77 -6.28 32.03
N ASP A 242 -0.71 -6.97 31.59
CA ASP A 242 0.44 -7.29 32.44
C ASP A 242 1.49 -6.17 32.45
N THR A 243 1.46 -5.27 31.47
CA THR A 243 2.43 -4.17 31.39
C THR A 243 1.97 -2.96 32.21
N CYS A 244 2.84 -2.50 33.13
CA CYS A 244 2.67 -1.30 33.98
C CYS A 244 2.54 0.05 33.21
N LYS A 245 2.18 0.02 31.91
CA LYS A 245 2.16 1.19 31.03
C LYS A 245 0.90 2.05 31.12
N TRP A 246 -0.08 1.67 31.94
CA TRP A 246 -1.26 2.50 32.23
C TRP A 246 -0.89 3.85 32.86
N THR A 247 0.34 4.02 33.37
CA THR A 247 0.81 5.24 34.04
C THR A 247 1.40 6.31 33.12
N ARG A 248 1.69 6.02 31.85
CA ARG A 248 2.26 7.00 30.93
C ARG A 248 1.21 7.54 29.94
N ASN A 249 1.09 8.86 29.86
CA ASN A 249 0.39 9.51 28.76
C ASN A 249 1.21 9.30 27.48
N ASP A 250 0.60 8.68 26.46
CA ASP A 250 1.19 8.59 25.12
C ASP A 250 0.76 9.81 24.32
N HIS A 251 1.72 10.60 23.83
CA HIS A 251 1.47 11.78 22.99
C HIS A 251 0.66 11.46 21.73
N PHE A 252 0.69 10.21 21.25
CA PHE A 252 -0.14 9.76 20.15
C PHE A 252 -1.59 9.45 20.57
N ALA A 253 -1.77 8.88 21.76
CA ALA A 253 -3.08 8.40 22.18
C ALA A 253 -4.02 9.54 22.57
N ILE A 254 -3.49 10.68 23.04
CA ILE A 254 -4.30 11.86 23.38
C ILE A 254 -5.01 12.41 22.12
N PRO A 255 -4.33 12.80 21.03
CA PRO A 255 -4.99 13.26 19.80
C PRO A 255 -5.93 12.22 19.20
N LEU A 256 -5.54 10.93 19.22
CA LEU A 256 -6.42 9.86 18.74
C LEU A 256 -7.71 9.78 19.56
N THR A 257 -7.63 9.95 20.88
CA THR A 257 -8.81 9.91 21.74
C THR A 257 -9.73 11.09 21.48
N THR A 258 -9.17 12.29 21.32
CA THR A 258 -9.94 13.48 20.93
C THR A 258 -10.61 13.27 19.58
N PHE A 259 -9.88 12.77 18.58
CA PHE A 259 -10.44 12.45 17.27
C PHE A 259 -11.58 11.43 17.36
N LEU A 260 -11.46 10.39 18.18
CA LEU A 260 -12.53 9.40 18.36
C LEU A 260 -13.74 10.00 19.07
N ARG A 261 -13.54 10.90 20.04
CA ARG A 261 -14.64 11.62 20.69
C ARG A 261 -15.40 12.47 19.68
N ASP A 262 -14.70 13.17 18.81
CA ASP A 262 -15.31 14.02 17.79
C ASP A 262 -16.00 13.18 16.70
N LEU A 263 -15.36 12.08 16.27
CA LEU A 263 -15.93 11.13 15.30
C LEU A 263 -17.20 10.45 15.83
N TRP A 264 -17.18 10.00 17.09
CA TRP A 264 -18.31 9.29 17.70
C TRP A 264 -19.37 10.24 18.22
N GLY A 265 -19.03 11.48 18.55
CA GLY A 265 -19.86 12.36 19.36
C GLY A 265 -19.83 11.97 20.85
N PRO A 266 -20.15 12.93 21.74
CA PRO A 266 -19.89 12.84 23.17
C PRO A 266 -20.65 11.71 23.86
N GLU A 267 -21.90 11.45 23.46
CA GLU A 267 -22.74 10.42 24.10
C GLU A 267 -22.24 9.01 23.83
N ARG A 268 -21.89 8.69 22.57
CA ARG A 268 -21.32 7.38 22.22
C ARG A 268 -19.95 7.20 22.84
N PHE A 269 -19.13 8.25 22.86
CA PHE A 269 -17.82 8.23 23.52
C PHE A 269 -17.92 7.92 25.01
N ARG A 270 -18.81 8.62 25.74
CA ARG A 270 -19.08 8.38 27.16
C ARG A 270 -19.49 6.93 27.42
N ARG A 271 -20.42 6.38 26.63
CA ARG A 271 -20.85 4.97 26.75
C ARG A 271 -19.70 3.99 26.58
N ILE A 272 -18.84 4.20 25.59
CA ILE A 272 -17.67 3.33 25.35
C ILE A 272 -16.63 3.48 26.47
N ALA A 273 -16.43 4.68 27.01
CA ALA A 273 -15.56 4.90 28.16
C ALA A 273 -16.09 4.22 29.44
N GLN A 274 -17.39 4.31 29.70
CA GLN A 274 -18.06 3.59 30.81
C GLN A 274 -17.93 2.07 30.65
N LEU A 275 -18.11 1.56 29.42
CA LEU A 275 -17.90 0.16 29.12
C LEU A 275 -16.44 -0.26 29.38
N ALA A 276 -15.47 0.58 28.98
CA ALA A 276 -14.06 0.35 29.26
C ALA A 276 -13.78 0.27 30.77
N ARG A 277 -14.37 1.16 31.60
CA ARG A 277 -14.23 1.10 33.07
C ARG A 277 -14.68 -0.25 33.62
N ARG A 278 -15.84 -0.71 33.18
CA ARG A 278 -16.42 -1.99 33.64
C ARG A 278 -15.59 -3.19 33.22
N LEU A 279 -15.08 -3.20 31.99
CA LEU A 279 -14.27 -4.32 31.47
C LEU A 279 -12.86 -4.36 32.06
N LEU A 280 -12.26 -3.21 32.39
CA LEU A 280 -10.85 -3.16 32.76
C LEU A 280 -10.58 -3.37 34.26
N HIS A 281 -11.57 -3.15 35.14
CA HIS A 281 -11.56 -3.30 36.62
C HIS A 281 -10.40 -2.68 37.43
N THR A 282 -9.30 -2.29 36.78
CA THR A 282 -8.01 -1.89 37.37
C THR A 282 -7.79 -0.38 37.33
N VAL A 283 -8.76 0.37 36.82
CA VAL A 283 -8.66 1.81 36.63
C VAL A 283 -9.17 2.52 37.88
N LYS A 284 -8.36 3.44 38.40
CA LYS A 284 -8.75 4.34 39.51
C LYS A 284 -10.06 5.07 39.16
N ALA A 285 -11.00 5.10 40.11
CA ALA A 285 -12.34 5.67 39.92
C ALA A 285 -12.33 7.15 39.44
N ASN A 286 -11.27 7.91 39.74
CA ASN A 286 -11.20 9.36 39.50
C ASN A 286 -10.68 9.76 38.11
N MET A 287 -10.50 8.81 37.18
CA MET A 287 -9.99 9.13 35.83
C MET A 287 -11.11 9.60 34.91
N SER A 288 -10.90 10.70 34.17
CA SER A 288 -11.85 11.17 33.14
C SER A 288 -12.00 10.15 32.00
N ASP A 289 -13.10 10.22 31.26
CA ASP A 289 -13.38 9.33 30.12
C ASP A 289 -12.29 9.42 29.05
N GLU A 290 -11.84 10.63 28.74
CA GLU A 290 -10.76 10.89 27.80
C GLU A 290 -9.41 10.34 28.29
N CYS A 291 -9.09 10.54 29.57
CA CYS A 291 -7.85 10.03 30.11
C CYS A 291 -7.83 8.49 30.10
N LEU A 292 -8.94 7.86 30.47
CA LEU A 292 -9.10 6.41 30.43
C LEU A 292 -8.87 5.86 29.02
N LEU A 293 -9.61 6.37 28.03
CA LEU A 293 -9.50 5.87 26.67
C LEU A 293 -8.13 6.18 26.07
N SER A 294 -7.53 7.32 26.39
CA SER A 294 -6.16 7.65 25.96
C SER A 294 -5.14 6.66 26.52
N ARG A 295 -5.19 6.33 27.82
CA ARG A 295 -4.27 5.33 28.41
C ARG A 295 -4.48 3.95 27.80
N PHE A 296 -5.73 3.54 27.61
CA PHE A 296 -6.07 2.29 26.97
C PHE A 296 -5.51 2.22 25.53
N LEU A 297 -5.76 3.24 24.70
CA LEU A 297 -5.29 3.27 23.32
C LEU A 297 -3.77 3.37 23.22
N GLY A 298 -3.10 4.07 24.13
CA GLY A 298 -1.64 4.08 24.22
C GLY A 298 -1.08 2.69 24.53
N ALA A 299 -1.71 1.97 25.46
CA ALA A 299 -1.33 0.60 25.79
C ALA A 299 -1.54 -0.37 24.61
N VAL A 300 -2.67 -0.24 23.88
CA VAL A 300 -2.91 -1.00 22.64
C VAL A 300 -1.90 -0.64 21.56
N SER A 301 -1.59 0.64 21.36
CA SER A 301 -0.61 1.13 20.37
C SER A 301 0.78 0.55 20.62
N ALA A 302 1.20 0.48 21.89
CA ALA A 302 2.49 -0.08 22.30
C ALA A 302 2.59 -1.59 22.08
N CYS A 303 1.49 -2.34 22.19
CA CYS A 303 1.49 -3.80 22.04
C CYS A 303 1.09 -4.28 20.64
N ALA A 304 0.39 -3.46 19.87
CA ALA A 304 -0.19 -3.82 18.58
C ALA A 304 -0.05 -2.71 17.53
N THR A 305 1.15 -2.14 17.41
CA THR A 305 1.46 -0.96 16.58
C THR A 305 0.96 -1.08 15.13
N CYS A 306 1.18 -2.23 14.47
CA CYS A 306 0.71 -2.43 13.09
C CYS A 306 -0.82 -2.44 12.97
N ARG A 307 -1.53 -2.98 13.98
CA ARG A 307 -3.00 -2.97 14.02
C ARG A 307 -3.51 -1.56 14.29
N MET A 308 -2.85 -0.82 15.17
CA MET A 308 -3.18 0.57 15.47
C MET A 308 -3.01 1.46 14.23
N GLN A 309 -1.90 1.34 13.49
CA GLN A 309 -1.68 2.10 12.26
C GLN A 309 -2.75 1.79 11.19
N SER A 310 -3.09 0.50 11.00
CA SER A 310 -4.17 0.12 10.09
C SER A 310 -5.54 0.62 10.56
N PHE A 311 -5.78 0.70 11.86
CA PHE A 311 -7.00 1.26 12.44
C PHE A 311 -7.07 2.76 12.15
N CYS A 312 -6.04 3.53 12.48
CA CYS A 312 -5.95 4.97 12.23
C CYS A 312 -6.18 5.33 10.76
N SER A 313 -5.47 4.64 9.85
CA SER A 313 -5.63 4.86 8.41
C SER A 313 -7.07 4.64 7.93
N ARG A 314 -7.77 3.63 8.46
CA ARG A 314 -9.15 3.32 8.07
C ARG A 314 -10.19 4.29 8.62
N ILE A 315 -9.92 4.91 9.76
CA ILE A 315 -10.81 5.91 10.35
C ILE A 315 -10.50 7.33 9.86
N GLY A 316 -9.43 7.50 9.07
CA GLY A 316 -8.98 8.80 8.58
C GLY A 316 -8.19 9.62 9.60
N PHE A 317 -7.61 8.97 10.62
CA PHE A 317 -6.71 9.63 11.58
C PHE A 317 -5.27 9.60 11.05
N ASP A 318 -4.69 10.77 10.84
CA ASP A 318 -3.29 10.89 10.41
C ASP A 318 -2.34 10.74 11.61
N SER A 319 -1.70 9.57 11.70
CA SER A 319 -0.74 9.26 12.75
C SER A 319 0.59 10.03 12.66
N ASN A 320 0.84 10.73 11.55
CA ASN A 320 2.11 11.42 11.30
C ASN A 320 2.15 12.84 11.87
N THR A 321 1.05 13.35 12.44
CA THR A 321 0.97 14.65 13.12
C THR A 321 1.74 14.73 14.45
N ARG A 322 2.65 13.77 14.72
CA ARG A 322 3.45 13.69 15.95
C ARG A 322 4.41 14.87 16.16
N ASP A 323 4.71 15.64 15.12
CA ASP A 323 5.78 16.65 15.16
C ASP A 323 5.28 18.11 15.17
N SER A 324 3.97 18.35 15.13
CA SER A 324 3.42 19.69 15.36
C SER A 324 3.41 20.00 16.85
N ASN A 325 4.45 20.71 17.32
CA ASN A 325 4.53 21.26 18.67
C ASN A 325 3.24 22.04 19.02
N PRO A 326 2.54 21.73 20.12
CA PRO A 326 1.32 22.42 20.51
C PRO A 326 1.55 23.80 21.17
N LEU A 327 2.75 24.38 21.04
CA LEU A 327 3.13 25.60 21.76
C LEU A 327 2.72 26.93 21.08
N ASP A 328 2.27 26.91 19.81
CA ASP A 328 1.93 28.16 19.10
C ASP A 328 0.42 28.47 18.99
N SER A 329 -0.43 27.72 19.69
CA SER A 329 -1.85 28.08 19.84
C SER A 329 -2.08 28.80 21.17
N ASN A 330 -1.69 30.07 21.25
CA ASN A 330 -1.95 30.93 22.39
C ASN A 330 -3.44 31.41 22.38
N PRO A 331 -4.31 30.98 23.32
CA PRO A 331 -5.66 31.49 23.43
C PRO A 331 -5.71 32.45 24.63
N GLN A 332 -5.27 33.69 24.43
CA GLN A 332 -5.49 34.77 25.39
C GLN A 332 -5.83 36.09 24.67
N ARG A 333 -7.13 36.37 24.55
CA ARG A 333 -7.76 37.68 24.88
C ARG A 333 -9.20 37.73 24.37
N SER A 334 -10.16 37.57 25.29
CA SER A 334 -11.35 38.42 25.43
C SER A 334 -12.27 37.83 26.49
N HIS A 335 -11.90 38.04 27.76
CA HIS A 335 -12.88 38.13 28.84
C HIS A 335 -12.80 39.57 29.35
N THR A 336 -13.81 40.35 29.02
CA THR A 336 -14.17 41.55 29.77
C THR A 336 -15.24 41.09 30.75
N GLU A 337 -14.96 41.31 32.02
CA GLU A 337 -15.91 41.18 33.11
C GLU A 337 -17.06 42.16 32.89
N ASP A 338 -18.30 41.67 32.99
CA ASP A 338 -19.34 42.44 33.66
C ASP A 338 -20.31 41.49 34.35
N SER A 339 -20.43 41.65 35.67
CA SER A 339 -21.30 40.90 36.56
C SER A 339 -22.33 41.85 37.13
N SER A 340 -23.61 41.65 36.84
CA SER A 340 -24.67 42.02 37.80
C SER A 340 -25.95 41.21 37.60
N LEU A 341 -26.30 40.49 38.67
CA LEU A 341 -27.64 40.34 39.27
C LEU A 341 -28.87 40.15 38.34
N ARG A 342 -29.47 38.95 38.39
CA ARG A 342 -30.81 38.72 38.97
C ARG A 342 -31.24 37.25 38.95
N ASP A 343 -31.46 36.74 40.16
CA ASP A 343 -32.56 35.93 40.67
C ASP A 343 -33.60 35.25 39.75
N SER A 344 -33.80 33.96 40.07
CA SER A 344 -35.08 33.27 40.35
C SER A 344 -35.94 32.64 39.23
N ASN A 345 -36.11 31.31 39.41
CA ASN A 345 -37.34 30.52 39.43
C ASN A 345 -38.14 30.09 38.17
N GLU A 346 -38.71 28.88 38.37
CA GLU A 346 -39.92 28.26 37.78
C GLU A 346 -39.88 27.85 36.31
N ALA A 347 -39.84 26.55 35.96
CA ALA A 347 -40.83 25.49 36.12
C ALA A 347 -42.02 25.54 35.12
N ALA A 348 -42.19 24.38 34.48
CA ALA A 348 -43.42 23.79 33.92
C ALA A 348 -43.88 24.14 32.48
N ASN A 349 -44.17 23.03 31.79
CA ASN A 349 -45.30 22.77 30.88
C ASN A 349 -45.22 23.27 29.42
N VAL A 350 -45.25 22.33 28.43
CA VAL A 350 -46.45 21.86 27.66
C VAL A 350 -46.70 22.81 26.46
N ASP A 351 -46.98 22.44 25.21
CA ASP A 351 -47.44 21.22 24.57
C ASP A 351 -47.09 21.23 23.07
N CYS A 352 -47.35 20.10 22.43
CA CYS A 352 -47.43 19.86 20.99
C CYS A 352 -48.25 20.90 20.18
N ALA A 353 -47.75 21.25 18.99
CA ALA A 353 -48.58 21.48 17.80
C ALA A 353 -47.74 21.42 16.51
N ASP A 354 -47.98 20.40 15.70
CA ASP A 354 -47.84 20.43 14.24
C ASP A 354 -49.14 21.07 13.70
N PRO A 355 -49.13 21.81 12.57
CA PRO A 355 -49.55 21.11 11.36
C PRO A 355 -48.98 21.62 10.02
N SER A 356 -48.79 20.66 9.12
CA SER A 356 -49.17 20.67 7.69
C SER A 356 -48.35 21.46 6.67
N SER A 357 -47.81 20.70 5.70
CA SER A 357 -47.54 21.11 4.32
C SER A 357 -48.85 21.45 3.57
N PRO A 358 -48.80 22.10 2.38
CA PRO A 358 -48.79 21.27 1.16
C PRO A 358 -48.16 21.88 -0.13
N LEU A 359 -47.88 20.95 -1.07
CA LEU A 359 -48.07 20.99 -2.54
C LEU A 359 -47.17 21.84 -3.49
N ALA A 360 -46.39 21.09 -4.28
CA ALA A 360 -46.35 20.98 -5.76
C ALA A 360 -46.47 22.22 -6.68
N ALA A 361 -45.47 22.39 -7.55
CA ALA A 361 -45.64 22.66 -9.00
C ALA A 361 -44.32 22.42 -9.76
N GLY A 362 -44.42 21.77 -10.93
CA GLY A 362 -43.32 21.54 -11.87
C GLY A 362 -43.19 22.65 -12.94
N PRO A 363 -42.70 22.33 -14.16
CA PRO A 363 -41.36 22.75 -14.61
C PRO A 363 -41.39 23.69 -15.82
N SER A 364 -40.26 24.32 -16.15
CA SER A 364 -40.02 24.90 -17.49
C SER A 364 -38.52 25.02 -17.81
N SER A 365 -38.09 24.36 -18.89
CA SER A 365 -36.88 24.68 -19.66
C SER A 365 -37.15 25.88 -20.58
N PRO A 366 -36.13 26.58 -21.12
CA PRO A 366 -35.84 26.36 -22.55
C PRO A 366 -34.38 26.58 -23.04
N LEU A 367 -34.07 25.86 -24.13
CA LEU A 367 -33.35 26.20 -25.38
C LEU A 367 -32.03 27.00 -25.41
N ALA A 368 -30.99 26.26 -25.85
CA ALA A 368 -30.10 26.46 -27.01
C ALA A 368 -29.82 27.87 -27.57
N ALA A 369 -28.52 28.22 -27.63
CA ALA A 369 -27.92 29.02 -28.69
C ALA A 369 -26.49 28.52 -28.97
N ASP A 370 -26.18 28.33 -30.25
CA ASP A 370 -24.90 27.84 -30.81
C ASP A 370 -23.93 29.02 -31.10
N PRO A 371 -22.63 28.75 -31.36
CA PRO A 371 -21.52 29.69 -31.14
C PRO A 371 -21.10 30.49 -32.38
N SER A 372 -20.43 31.62 -32.16
CA SER A 372 -19.68 32.35 -33.19
C SER A 372 -18.18 32.41 -32.86
N SER A 373 -17.38 32.06 -33.86
CA SER A 373 -15.90 31.97 -33.89
C SER A 373 -15.20 33.33 -34.07
N PRO A 374 -13.85 33.40 -33.90
CA PRO A 374 -13.15 34.59 -33.41
C PRO A 374 -12.50 35.45 -34.51
N LEU A 375 -12.27 36.73 -34.18
CA LEU A 375 -11.49 37.68 -34.97
C LEU A 375 -10.02 37.73 -34.51
N ALA A 376 -9.16 37.82 -35.52
CA ALA A 376 -7.70 37.85 -35.46
C ALA A 376 -7.15 39.18 -34.90
N ALA A 377 -6.01 39.12 -34.21
CA ALA A 377 -5.13 40.25 -34.00
C ALA A 377 -3.66 39.79 -34.07
N ASP A 378 -2.89 40.48 -34.90
CA ASP A 378 -1.45 40.30 -35.16
C ASP A 378 -0.57 40.79 -33.99
N PRO A 379 0.67 40.29 -33.87
CA PRO A 379 1.60 40.64 -32.79
C PRO A 379 2.49 41.83 -33.14
N SER A 380 2.78 42.69 -32.16
CA SER A 380 3.83 43.72 -32.25
C SER A 380 5.06 43.32 -31.44
N SER A 381 6.24 43.44 -32.05
CA SER A 381 7.57 43.15 -31.53
C SER A 381 8.08 44.14 -30.46
N PRO A 382 9.10 43.77 -29.66
CA PRO A 382 9.47 44.47 -28.42
C PRO A 382 10.58 45.51 -28.61
N LEU A 383 10.55 46.53 -27.73
CA LEU A 383 11.62 47.53 -27.57
C LEU A 383 12.72 47.02 -26.63
N THR A 384 13.94 47.28 -27.06
CA THR A 384 15.24 47.05 -26.41
C THR A 384 15.47 47.94 -25.19
N ALA A 385 15.98 47.38 -24.09
CA ALA A 385 16.70 48.12 -23.05
C ALA A 385 17.87 47.29 -22.50
N ASP A 386 19.04 47.91 -22.46
CA ASP A 386 20.36 47.37 -22.09
C ASP A 386 20.53 47.16 -20.57
N PRO A 387 21.49 46.32 -20.13
CA PRO A 387 21.68 45.91 -18.75
C PRO A 387 22.69 46.81 -18.01
N SER A 388 22.46 47.03 -16.71
CA SER A 388 23.48 47.56 -15.79
C SER A 388 23.83 46.51 -14.74
N SER A 389 25.14 46.24 -14.62
CA SER A 389 25.79 45.29 -13.72
C SER A 389 26.14 45.91 -12.35
N PRO A 390 26.56 45.09 -11.35
CA PRO A 390 26.15 45.24 -9.95
C PRO A 390 27.18 45.90 -9.04
N LEU A 391 26.70 46.38 -7.88
CA LEU A 391 27.51 46.89 -6.78
C LEU A 391 27.55 45.88 -5.61
N ALA A 392 28.77 45.58 -5.21
CA ALA A 392 29.15 44.66 -4.15
C ALA A 392 28.72 45.15 -2.76
N GLY A 393 28.30 44.21 -1.92
CA GLY A 393 28.02 44.44 -0.50
C GLY A 393 28.47 43.24 0.33
N ASN A 394 29.70 43.31 0.82
CA ASN A 394 30.27 42.41 1.83
C ASN A 394 29.44 42.41 3.11
N ARG A 395 29.17 41.23 3.68
CA ARG A 395 29.05 41.05 5.14
C ARG A 395 29.42 39.62 5.54
N SER A 396 30.38 39.54 6.46
CA SER A 396 30.93 38.32 7.05
C SER A 396 30.22 37.94 8.35
N ALA A 397 30.25 36.63 8.63
CA ALA A 397 30.36 35.95 9.94
C ALA A 397 29.24 36.11 10.98
N CYS A 398 28.54 35.01 11.29
CA CYS A 398 28.86 34.19 12.48
C CYS A 398 28.10 32.87 12.44
N GLU A 399 28.80 31.82 12.85
CA GLU A 399 28.35 30.45 13.04
C GLU A 399 27.45 30.34 14.27
N ASP A 400 26.35 29.60 14.16
CA ASP A 400 25.70 28.92 15.28
C ASP A 400 25.12 27.60 14.79
N THR A 401 25.73 26.51 15.24
CA THR A 401 25.38 25.13 14.91
C THR A 401 24.34 24.59 15.89
N SER A 402 23.06 24.74 15.55
CA SER A 402 21.96 24.00 16.19
C SER A 402 20.68 24.08 15.35
N ALA A 403 20.73 23.55 14.13
CA ALA A 403 19.57 23.43 13.25
C ALA A 403 19.61 22.11 12.48
N CYS A 404 19.38 20.99 13.16
CA CYS A 404 19.02 19.76 12.47
C CYS A 404 17.49 19.64 12.45
N ASP A 405 16.95 19.33 11.28
CA ASP A 405 15.55 18.94 11.01
C ASP A 405 14.57 20.05 10.56
N ARG A 406 15.06 21.04 9.79
CA ARG A 406 14.22 21.67 8.77
C ARG A 406 14.23 20.77 7.53
N GLY A 407 13.07 20.25 7.14
CA GLY A 407 12.93 19.36 5.98
C GLY A 407 13.65 19.91 4.76
N ALA A 408 14.45 19.06 4.11
CA ALA A 408 15.17 19.45 2.90
C ALA A 408 14.18 20.00 1.85
N PRO A 409 14.55 21.04 1.09
CA PRO A 409 13.72 21.54 -0.01
C PRO A 409 13.28 20.40 -0.93
N LEU A 410 12.04 20.43 -1.42
CA LEU A 410 11.46 19.38 -2.26
C LEU A 410 12.36 19.05 -3.47
N ASP A 411 13.04 20.05 -4.01
CA ASP A 411 13.97 19.92 -5.13
C ASP A 411 15.15 19.01 -4.80
N VAL A 412 15.71 19.10 -3.58
CA VAL A 412 16.85 18.26 -3.14
C VAL A 412 16.42 16.80 -3.04
N VAL A 413 15.24 16.54 -2.49
CA VAL A 413 14.69 15.19 -2.42
C VAL A 413 14.47 14.62 -3.82
N GLN A 414 13.98 15.44 -4.74
CA GLN A 414 13.74 15.03 -6.11
C GLN A 414 15.03 14.70 -6.86
N THR A 415 16.09 15.50 -6.69
CA THR A 415 17.42 15.23 -7.26
C THR A 415 17.99 13.90 -6.75
N LEU A 416 17.88 13.62 -5.45
CA LEU A 416 18.34 12.36 -4.86
C LEU A 416 17.56 11.14 -5.38
N VAL A 417 16.25 11.30 -5.60
CA VAL A 417 15.43 10.26 -6.24
C VAL A 417 15.93 9.99 -7.66
N GLU A 418 16.22 11.03 -8.44
CA GLU A 418 16.70 10.89 -9.82
C GLU A 418 18.08 10.23 -9.87
N GLU A 419 19.01 10.61 -8.98
CA GLU A 419 20.33 9.98 -8.86
C GLU A 419 20.21 8.48 -8.55
N ALA A 420 19.36 8.12 -7.57
CA ALA A 420 19.10 6.72 -7.23
C ALA A 420 18.54 5.92 -8.41
N GLN A 421 17.62 6.51 -9.18
CA GLN A 421 17.04 5.88 -10.36
C GLN A 421 18.08 5.72 -11.47
N GLN A 422 18.95 6.71 -11.70
CA GLN A 422 20.04 6.64 -12.67
C GLN A 422 21.04 5.53 -12.34
N ILE A 423 21.40 5.37 -11.05
CA ILE A 423 22.27 4.27 -10.59
C ILE A 423 21.66 2.90 -10.96
N VAL A 424 20.36 2.72 -10.75
CA VAL A 424 19.69 1.46 -11.10
C VAL A 424 19.68 1.24 -12.61
N VAL A 425 19.47 2.30 -13.40
CA VAL A 425 19.52 2.21 -14.87
C VAL A 425 20.92 1.83 -15.36
N GLN A 426 21.98 2.42 -14.79
CA GLN A 426 23.36 2.06 -15.13
C GLN A 426 23.63 0.58 -14.84
N VAL A 427 23.21 0.10 -13.66
CA VAL A 427 23.37 -1.31 -13.27
C VAL A 427 22.66 -2.25 -14.25
N ILE A 428 21.45 -1.89 -14.68
CA ILE A 428 20.70 -2.65 -15.68
C ILE A 428 21.49 -2.71 -16.98
N GLN A 429 22.03 -1.58 -17.45
CA GLN A 429 22.84 -1.51 -18.68
C GLN A 429 24.12 -2.35 -18.56
N ASP A 430 24.83 -2.27 -17.45
CA ASP A 430 26.06 -3.03 -17.19
C ASP A 430 25.81 -4.55 -17.19
N CYS A 431 24.68 -4.98 -16.62
CA CYS A 431 24.25 -6.39 -16.69
C CYS A 431 23.95 -6.84 -18.14
N GLY A 432 23.54 -5.92 -19.02
CA GLY A 432 23.32 -6.21 -20.43
C GLY A 432 24.59 -6.31 -21.26
N GLN A 433 25.73 -5.77 -20.81
CA GLN A 433 26.96 -5.72 -21.61
C GLN A 433 27.89 -6.91 -21.39
N GLN A 434 27.83 -7.59 -20.23
CA GLN A 434 28.85 -8.56 -19.81
C GLN A 434 28.87 -9.91 -20.57
N ASP A 435 27.85 -10.25 -21.37
CA ASP A 435 27.72 -11.60 -21.95
C ASP A 435 27.27 -11.66 -23.42
N VAL A 436 27.14 -10.51 -24.10
CA VAL A 436 26.59 -10.45 -25.47
C VAL A 436 27.53 -11.06 -26.51
N THR A 437 28.82 -11.23 -26.20
CA THR A 437 29.82 -11.78 -27.13
C THR A 437 29.70 -13.28 -27.39
N LEU A 438 28.97 -14.04 -26.56
CA LEU A 438 28.91 -15.51 -26.67
C LEU A 438 27.54 -16.07 -27.04
N LEU A 439 26.48 -15.26 -27.04
CA LEU A 439 25.15 -15.72 -27.40
C LEU A 439 24.91 -15.62 -28.91
N PRO A 440 24.66 -16.74 -29.61
CA PRO A 440 24.40 -16.71 -31.05
C PRO A 440 23.11 -15.91 -31.33
N LYS A 441 23.27 -14.73 -31.94
CA LYS A 441 22.19 -13.87 -32.45
C LYS A 441 21.39 -14.62 -33.52
N THR A 442 20.48 -15.48 -33.10
CA THR A 442 19.64 -16.31 -33.99
C THR A 442 18.16 -15.96 -33.91
N SER A 443 17.79 -14.84 -33.27
CA SER A 443 16.42 -14.34 -33.36
C SER A 443 16.22 -13.73 -34.74
N SER A 444 15.51 -14.43 -35.62
CA SER A 444 14.94 -13.79 -36.82
C SER A 444 14.09 -12.59 -36.39
N ALA A 445 14.22 -11.48 -37.13
CA ALA A 445 13.39 -10.31 -36.89
C ALA A 445 11.90 -10.69 -37.05
N PRO A 446 11.01 -10.17 -36.17
CA PRO A 446 9.58 -10.41 -36.32
C PRO A 446 9.11 -9.92 -37.68
N THR A 447 8.27 -10.71 -38.35
CA THR A 447 7.70 -10.29 -39.64
C THR A 447 6.78 -9.07 -39.44
N PRO A 448 6.66 -8.15 -40.41
CA PRO A 448 5.75 -7.00 -40.32
C PRO A 448 4.31 -7.40 -39.96
N ALA A 449 3.82 -8.53 -40.50
CA ALA A 449 2.51 -9.08 -40.19
C ALA A 449 2.35 -9.55 -38.72
N SER A 450 3.45 -9.91 -38.06
CA SER A 450 3.43 -10.29 -36.63
C SER A 450 3.44 -9.04 -35.74
N LEU A 451 4.19 -8.00 -36.13
CA LEU A 451 4.15 -6.68 -35.47
C LEU A 451 2.75 -6.05 -35.59
N GLU A 452 2.11 -6.14 -36.76
CA GLU A 452 0.76 -5.63 -36.96
C GLU A 452 -0.27 -6.36 -36.07
N ARG A 453 -0.14 -7.69 -35.95
CA ARG A 453 -0.98 -8.48 -35.04
C ARG A 453 -0.76 -8.12 -33.57
N ALA A 454 0.49 -7.90 -33.16
CA ALA A 454 0.80 -7.43 -31.81
C ALA A 454 0.15 -6.06 -31.55
N MET A 455 0.17 -5.16 -32.53
CA MET A 455 -0.48 -3.86 -32.37
C MET A 455 -1.98 -3.88 -32.33
N SER A 456 -2.59 -4.57 -33.29
CA SER A 456 -4.03 -4.73 -33.29
C SER A 456 -4.49 -5.38 -31.99
N TYR A 457 -3.69 -6.30 -31.43
CA TYR A 457 -3.95 -6.86 -30.11
C TYR A 457 -3.89 -5.81 -28.99
N LEU A 458 -2.84 -4.98 -28.94
CA LEU A 458 -2.70 -3.90 -27.95
C LEU A 458 -3.82 -2.88 -28.06
N GLU A 459 -4.12 -2.38 -29.25
CA GLU A 459 -5.21 -1.43 -29.51
C GLU A 459 -6.56 -2.03 -29.06
N ASN A 460 -6.85 -3.28 -29.43
CA ASN A 460 -8.10 -3.92 -29.05
C ASN A 460 -8.21 -4.21 -27.55
N ARG A 461 -7.10 -4.55 -26.88
CA ARG A 461 -7.13 -4.96 -25.46
C ARG A 461 -6.92 -3.82 -24.48
N ILE A 462 -6.18 -2.80 -24.86
CA ILE A 462 -5.92 -1.64 -24.01
C ILE A 462 -7.02 -0.60 -24.24
N LEU A 463 -7.38 -0.26 -25.48
CA LEU A 463 -8.32 0.84 -25.72
C LEU A 463 -9.80 0.46 -25.50
N LYS A 464 -10.21 -0.79 -25.78
CA LYS A 464 -11.62 -1.18 -25.55
C LYS A 464 -12.04 -1.10 -24.07
N PRO A 465 -11.21 -1.54 -23.09
CA PRO A 465 -11.54 -1.43 -21.67
C PRO A 465 -11.30 -0.04 -21.06
N CYS A 466 -10.48 0.83 -21.68
CA CYS A 466 -10.21 2.20 -21.20
C CYS A 466 -11.46 3.10 -21.17
N LYS A 467 -12.63 2.63 -21.63
CA LYS A 467 -13.91 3.33 -21.46
C LYS A 467 -14.48 3.28 -20.04
N LEU A 468 -13.89 2.49 -19.13
CA LEU A 468 -14.30 2.46 -17.74
C LEU A 468 -13.39 3.41 -16.93
N PRO A 469 -13.95 4.39 -16.20
CA PRO A 469 -13.18 5.24 -15.30
C PRO A 469 -12.68 4.35 -14.16
N VAL A 470 -11.46 3.86 -14.29
CA VAL A 470 -10.83 3.06 -13.25
C VAL A 470 -9.50 3.69 -12.95
N GLY A 471 -9.40 4.31 -11.76
CA GLY A 471 -8.17 4.89 -11.27
C GLY A 471 -7.01 3.92 -11.37
N TRP A 472 -5.81 4.47 -11.59
CA TRP A 472 -4.56 3.73 -11.60
C TRP A 472 -4.50 2.80 -10.38
N GLY A 473 -4.48 1.49 -10.64
CA GLY A 473 -4.57 0.49 -9.58
C GLY A 473 -3.46 0.70 -8.54
N LYS A 474 -3.75 0.38 -7.27
CA LYS A 474 -2.86 0.49 -6.10
C LYS A 474 -1.54 -0.31 -6.19
N THR A 475 -1.19 -0.85 -7.34
CA THR A 475 0.02 -1.66 -7.53
C THR A 475 1.19 -0.75 -7.90
N HIS A 476 2.00 -0.42 -6.90
CA HIS A 476 3.23 0.39 -7.01
C HIS A 476 4.44 -0.35 -7.61
N TYR A 477 4.18 -1.43 -8.36
CA TYR A 477 5.21 -2.28 -8.96
C TYR A 477 4.75 -2.80 -10.32
N CYS A 478 5.70 -3.18 -11.18
CA CYS A 478 5.47 -3.87 -12.45
C CYS A 478 6.23 -5.20 -12.47
N GLY A 479 5.66 -6.24 -13.09
CA GLY A 479 6.33 -7.53 -13.23
C GLY A 479 7.39 -7.50 -14.33
N TRP A 480 8.52 -8.17 -14.12
CA TRP A 480 9.68 -8.23 -15.03
C TRP A 480 9.29 -8.55 -16.46
N GLU A 481 8.49 -9.59 -16.67
CA GLU A 481 8.06 -10.02 -18.01
C GLU A 481 7.31 -8.92 -18.78
N ARG A 482 6.57 -8.07 -18.06
CA ARG A 482 5.81 -6.97 -18.65
C ARG A 482 6.68 -5.76 -18.94
N ALA A 483 7.60 -5.44 -18.03
CA ALA A 483 8.59 -4.40 -18.25
C ALA A 483 9.49 -4.76 -19.46
N ASN A 484 9.98 -6.00 -19.52
CA ASN A 484 10.77 -6.50 -20.64
C ASN A 484 9.99 -6.43 -21.95
N MET A 485 8.74 -6.91 -21.96
CA MET A 485 7.88 -6.83 -23.14
C MET A 485 7.59 -5.40 -23.57
N ALA A 486 7.43 -4.46 -22.64
CA ALA A 486 7.19 -3.07 -22.97
C ALA A 486 8.41 -2.43 -23.65
N GLY A 487 9.62 -2.68 -23.15
CA GLY A 487 10.87 -2.23 -23.79
C GLY A 487 11.00 -2.78 -25.21
N GLU A 488 10.84 -4.09 -25.36
CA GLU A 488 10.90 -4.77 -26.66
C GLU A 488 9.83 -4.30 -27.66
N LEU A 489 8.60 -4.11 -27.17
CA LEU A 489 7.53 -3.51 -27.98
C LEU A 489 7.96 -2.14 -28.43
N TYR A 490 8.33 -1.25 -27.52
CA TYR A 490 8.69 0.13 -27.87
C TYR A 490 9.84 0.21 -28.87
N LYS A 491 10.81 -0.71 -28.79
CA LYS A 491 11.97 -0.81 -29.70
C LYS A 491 11.64 -1.32 -31.10
N LYS A 492 10.83 -2.39 -31.20
CA LYS A 492 10.58 -3.12 -32.46
C LYS A 492 9.44 -2.53 -33.30
N MET A 493 8.71 -1.59 -32.72
CA MET A 493 7.47 -1.07 -33.27
C MET A 493 7.62 0.26 -33.98
N ASP A 494 6.66 0.58 -34.85
CA ASP A 494 6.55 1.95 -35.38
C ASP A 494 6.33 2.95 -34.25
N ARG A 495 7.31 3.84 -34.06
CA ARG A 495 7.38 4.78 -32.95
C ARG A 495 6.20 5.75 -32.97
N ASN A 496 5.80 6.23 -34.15
CA ASN A 496 4.71 7.19 -34.29
C ASN A 496 3.38 6.57 -33.87
N ARG A 497 3.10 5.34 -34.31
CA ARG A 497 1.89 4.61 -33.92
C ARG A 497 1.89 4.25 -32.43
N MET A 498 3.04 3.85 -31.87
CA MET A 498 3.16 3.59 -30.43
C MET A 498 2.89 4.85 -29.61
N LEU A 499 3.50 5.99 -29.97
CA LEU A 499 3.26 7.28 -29.32
C LEU A 499 1.79 7.72 -29.46
N ALA A 500 1.17 7.50 -30.62
CA ALA A 500 -0.25 7.77 -30.82
C ALA A 500 -1.14 6.90 -29.91
N LEU A 501 -0.82 5.60 -29.77
CA LEU A 501 -1.51 4.69 -28.85
C LEU A 501 -1.35 5.15 -27.39
N LEU A 502 -0.12 5.48 -26.97
CA LEU A 502 0.16 5.93 -25.61
C LEU A 502 -0.52 7.26 -25.30
N LYS A 503 -0.52 8.23 -26.22
CA LYS A 503 -1.25 9.50 -26.09
C LYS A 503 -2.76 9.28 -25.93
N ARG A 504 -3.34 8.35 -26.68
CA ARG A 504 -4.76 7.97 -26.53
C ARG A 504 -5.03 7.30 -25.19
N CYS A 505 -4.12 6.47 -24.69
CA CYS A 505 -4.25 5.85 -23.37
C CYS A 505 -4.11 6.91 -22.27
N ASP A 506 -3.14 7.81 -22.37
CA ASP A 506 -2.95 8.94 -21.46
C ASP A 506 -4.21 9.80 -21.38
N ALA A 507 -4.80 10.19 -22.51
CA ALA A 507 -6.07 10.92 -22.53
C ALA A 507 -7.24 10.16 -21.88
N ALA A 508 -7.22 8.82 -21.90
CA ALA A 508 -8.32 7.99 -21.39
C ALA A 508 -8.18 7.62 -19.90
N ILE A 509 -6.96 7.38 -19.42
CA ILE A 509 -6.70 6.89 -18.05
C ILE A 509 -5.77 7.81 -17.23
N GLY A 510 -5.20 8.84 -17.84
CA GLY A 510 -4.14 9.70 -17.31
C GLY A 510 -2.78 8.99 -17.29
N ARG A 511 -1.69 9.70 -17.52
CA ARG A 511 -0.32 9.26 -17.27
C ARG A 511 0.24 10.07 -16.08
N PRO A 512 0.74 9.40 -15.02
CA PRO A 512 1.43 10.10 -13.95
C PRO A 512 2.63 10.88 -14.48
N GLU A 513 2.83 12.07 -13.93
CA GLU A 513 3.88 12.98 -14.35
C GLU A 513 5.27 12.35 -14.21
N GLY A 514 6.12 12.58 -15.21
CA GLY A 514 7.49 12.07 -15.26
C GLY A 514 7.64 10.58 -15.62
N ILE A 515 6.55 9.82 -15.83
CA ILE A 515 6.67 8.41 -16.25
C ILE A 515 7.11 8.31 -17.73
N THR A 516 8.13 7.49 -18.02
CA THR A 516 8.58 7.21 -19.40
C THR A 516 7.52 6.48 -20.22
N ASP A 517 7.59 6.62 -21.54
CA ASP A 517 6.68 5.92 -22.45
C ASP A 517 6.69 4.41 -22.26
N GLN A 518 7.88 3.83 -22.10
CA GLN A 518 8.09 2.40 -21.94
C GLN A 518 7.57 1.90 -20.59
N TRP A 519 7.77 2.65 -19.50
CA TRP A 519 7.22 2.26 -18.21
C TRP A 519 5.69 2.42 -18.19
N PHE A 520 5.16 3.46 -18.84
CA PHE A 520 3.72 3.60 -19.00
C PHE A 520 3.13 2.41 -19.76
N LEU A 521 3.78 2.00 -20.86
CA LEU A 521 3.38 0.80 -21.60
C LEU A 521 3.43 -0.45 -20.72
N ALA A 522 4.47 -0.62 -19.89
CA ALA A 522 4.56 -1.74 -18.96
C ALA A 522 3.38 -1.77 -17.96
N LYS A 523 2.94 -0.60 -17.49
CA LYS A 523 1.76 -0.44 -16.63
C LYS A 523 0.45 -0.74 -17.34
N LEU A 524 0.31 -0.30 -18.58
CA LEU A 524 -0.83 -0.66 -19.42
C LEU A 524 -0.91 -2.18 -19.63
N LEU A 525 0.22 -2.82 -19.93
CA LEU A 525 0.31 -4.28 -20.04
C LEU A 525 -0.05 -4.96 -18.71
N GLN A 526 0.42 -4.44 -17.58
CA GLN A 526 0.07 -4.99 -16.26
C GLN A 526 -1.41 -4.90 -15.96
N ARG A 527 -2.04 -3.81 -16.37
CA ARG A 527 -3.44 -3.55 -16.11
C ARG A 527 -4.37 -4.34 -17.02
N PHE A 528 -4.07 -4.36 -18.32
CA PHE A 528 -5.00 -4.83 -19.35
C PHE A 528 -4.58 -6.13 -20.02
N ALA A 529 -3.29 -6.49 -20.00
CA ALA A 529 -2.84 -7.77 -20.50
C ALA A 529 -2.89 -8.83 -19.39
N CYS A 530 -3.85 -9.75 -19.53
CA CYS A 530 -3.93 -10.90 -18.64
C CYS A 530 -2.66 -11.78 -18.77
N ALA A 531 -2.31 -12.52 -17.71
CA ALA A 531 -1.14 -13.40 -17.74
C ALA A 531 -1.16 -14.41 -18.91
N LYS A 532 -2.35 -14.86 -19.32
CA LYS A 532 -2.55 -15.77 -20.46
C LYS A 532 -2.21 -15.15 -21.82
N SER A 533 -2.26 -13.82 -21.93
CA SER A 533 -1.97 -13.13 -23.20
C SER A 533 -0.50 -12.78 -23.39
N MET A 534 0.29 -12.75 -22.31
CA MET A 534 1.72 -12.45 -22.39
C MET A 534 2.45 -13.45 -23.31
N PRO A 535 2.24 -14.78 -23.21
CA PRO A 535 2.86 -15.74 -24.13
C PRO A 535 2.48 -15.53 -25.60
N ILE A 536 1.25 -15.07 -25.87
CA ILE A 536 0.77 -14.84 -27.24
C ILE A 536 1.48 -13.62 -27.84
N MET A 537 1.57 -12.52 -27.09
CA MET A 537 2.29 -11.32 -27.53
C MET A 537 3.79 -11.60 -27.69
N ALA A 538 4.39 -12.31 -26.74
CA ALA A 538 5.79 -12.71 -26.84
C ALA A 538 6.06 -13.54 -28.09
N LYS A 539 5.15 -14.46 -28.45
CA LYS A 539 5.24 -15.23 -29.69
C LYS A 539 5.21 -14.35 -30.93
N TYR A 540 4.37 -13.31 -30.99
CA TYR A 540 4.34 -12.38 -32.13
C TYR A 540 5.61 -11.54 -32.26
N LEU A 541 6.28 -11.26 -31.15
CA LEU A 541 7.48 -10.42 -31.09
C LEU A 541 8.79 -11.22 -31.14
N HIS A 542 8.68 -12.56 -31.19
CA HIS A 542 9.80 -13.49 -31.06
C HIS A 542 10.61 -13.26 -29.77
N ILE A 543 9.94 -12.84 -28.68
CA ILE A 543 10.57 -12.63 -27.37
C ILE A 543 10.53 -13.94 -26.59
N LYS A 544 11.69 -14.37 -26.06
CA LYS A 544 11.74 -15.45 -25.08
C LYS A 544 11.27 -14.91 -23.73
N LEU A 545 10.01 -15.19 -23.36
CA LEU A 545 9.61 -15.11 -21.95
C LEU A 545 10.35 -16.22 -21.19
N GLY A 546 10.84 -15.91 -19.99
CA GLY A 546 11.57 -16.88 -19.16
C GLY A 546 10.83 -18.21 -19.07
N ASN A 547 11.56 -19.32 -19.00
CA ASN A 547 11.16 -20.72 -19.24
C ASN A 547 10.03 -21.31 -18.36
N SER A 548 8.97 -20.55 -18.06
CA SER A 548 7.71 -21.08 -17.56
C SER A 548 6.98 -21.78 -18.70
N LYS A 549 7.45 -22.99 -19.07
CA LYS A 549 6.69 -23.89 -19.95
C LYS A 549 5.26 -23.95 -19.39
N PRO A 550 4.23 -23.53 -20.14
CA PRO A 550 2.85 -23.72 -19.70
C PRO A 550 2.63 -25.22 -19.63
N GLY A 551 2.62 -25.76 -18.42
CA GLY A 551 2.45 -27.18 -18.18
C GLY A 551 1.12 -27.64 -18.75
N SER A 552 1.13 -28.23 -19.94
CA SER A 552 0.02 -29.03 -20.46
C SER A 552 0.05 -30.37 -19.74
N SER A 553 -0.32 -30.39 -18.46
CA SER A 553 -0.58 -31.65 -17.76
C SER A 553 -1.84 -32.27 -18.37
N LYS A 554 -1.65 -33.23 -19.27
CA LYS A 554 -2.68 -34.16 -19.73
C LYS A 554 -3.25 -34.89 -18.49
N PRO A 555 -4.57 -35.02 -18.34
CA PRO A 555 -5.14 -35.75 -17.21
C PRO A 555 -5.01 -37.25 -17.48
N GLY A 556 -4.10 -37.94 -16.79
CA GLY A 556 -4.00 -39.39 -16.87
C GLY A 556 -2.89 -39.96 -16.00
N GLY A 557 -3.27 -40.81 -15.03
CA GLY A 557 -2.39 -41.79 -14.39
C GLY A 557 -1.56 -41.27 -13.21
N SER A 558 -2.09 -41.46 -12.00
CA SER A 558 -1.44 -41.25 -10.70
C SER A 558 -0.13 -42.03 -10.52
N LYS A 559 0.91 -41.35 -10.00
CA LYS A 559 1.99 -41.94 -9.17
C LYS A 559 2.38 -40.94 -8.06
N PRO A 560 2.62 -41.38 -6.81
CA PRO A 560 2.91 -40.50 -5.68
C PRO A 560 4.41 -40.21 -5.58
N GLY A 561 4.77 -38.99 -5.20
CA GLY A 561 6.14 -38.63 -4.80
C GLY A 561 6.92 -37.81 -5.82
N SER A 562 6.41 -36.67 -6.28
CA SER A 562 7.25 -35.64 -6.87
C SER A 562 6.86 -34.25 -6.34
N SER A 563 7.82 -33.59 -5.70
CA SER A 563 7.73 -32.18 -5.33
C SER A 563 7.37 -31.38 -6.57
N LYS A 564 6.17 -30.79 -6.59
CA LYS A 564 5.73 -29.88 -7.66
C LYS A 564 6.87 -28.88 -7.91
N PRO A 565 7.37 -28.74 -9.15
CA PRO A 565 8.34 -27.71 -9.47
C PRO A 565 7.75 -26.37 -9.01
N GLY A 566 8.42 -25.76 -8.02
CA GLY A 566 7.97 -24.54 -7.39
C GLY A 566 7.74 -23.49 -8.46
N GLY A 567 6.51 -22.98 -8.56
CA GLY A 567 6.22 -21.89 -9.50
C GLY A 567 7.18 -20.75 -9.21
N SER A 568 8.01 -20.40 -10.20
CA SER A 568 8.94 -19.29 -10.07
C SER A 568 8.17 -18.04 -9.66
N LYS A 569 8.53 -17.46 -8.50
CA LYS A 569 7.90 -16.24 -8.00
C LYS A 569 8.20 -15.12 -9.00
N PRO A 570 7.26 -14.24 -9.33
CA PRO A 570 7.50 -13.17 -10.28
C PRO A 570 8.46 -12.11 -9.71
N PHE A 571 9.48 -11.74 -10.48
CA PHE A 571 10.32 -10.58 -10.20
C PHE A 571 9.52 -9.30 -10.42
N ASN A 572 9.16 -8.61 -9.33
CA ASN A 572 8.45 -7.32 -9.40
C ASN A 572 9.42 -6.16 -9.17
N ILE A 573 9.30 -5.10 -9.96
CA ILE A 573 10.15 -3.90 -9.90
C ILE A 573 9.27 -2.70 -9.49
N TYR A 574 9.70 -1.89 -8.53
CA TYR A 574 8.90 -0.77 -8.01
C TYR A 574 8.89 0.44 -8.95
N ASP A 575 7.77 1.15 -8.97
CA ASP A 575 7.59 2.34 -9.80
C ASP A 575 8.54 3.46 -9.40
N ILE A 576 8.72 3.67 -8.09
CA ILE A 576 9.63 4.68 -7.54
C ILE A 576 11.08 4.51 -8.02
N VAL A 577 11.45 3.33 -8.52
CA VAL A 577 12.81 3.04 -8.98
C VAL A 577 12.96 3.20 -10.49
N MET A 578 11.90 2.93 -11.27
CA MET A 578 12.01 2.86 -12.73
C MET A 578 11.20 3.91 -13.48
N ALA A 579 10.22 4.55 -12.84
CA ALA A 579 9.22 5.39 -13.50
C ALA A 579 9.80 6.41 -14.48
N ARG A 580 10.86 7.15 -14.08
CA ARG A 580 11.38 8.29 -14.85
C ARG A 580 12.52 7.96 -15.82
N HIS A 581 13.20 6.83 -15.63
CA HIS A 581 14.41 6.50 -16.39
C HIS A 581 14.37 5.10 -17.02
N PHE A 582 13.24 4.39 -16.95
CA PHE A 582 13.10 3.10 -17.62
C PHE A 582 13.16 3.25 -19.14
N THR A 583 14.15 2.60 -19.75
CA THR A 583 14.30 2.51 -21.20
C THR A 583 13.89 1.11 -21.68
N GLU A 584 14.66 0.08 -21.32
CA GLU A 584 14.39 -1.33 -21.59
C GLU A 584 15.09 -2.22 -20.55
N LEU A 585 14.70 -3.49 -20.48
CA LEU A 585 15.47 -4.51 -19.75
C LEU A 585 16.29 -5.29 -20.77
N PRO A 586 17.61 -5.49 -20.56
CA PRO A 586 18.41 -6.28 -21.47
C PRO A 586 18.05 -7.77 -21.38
N GLU A 587 18.44 -8.51 -22.41
CA GLU A 587 18.49 -9.97 -22.32
C GLU A 587 19.46 -10.35 -21.19
N THR A 588 18.95 -11.07 -20.21
CA THR A 588 19.62 -11.30 -18.92
C THR A 588 19.52 -12.77 -18.54
N THR A 589 20.60 -13.28 -17.93
CA THR A 589 20.57 -14.59 -17.27
C THR A 589 19.66 -14.53 -16.03
N GLU A 590 19.24 -15.67 -15.48
CA GLU A 590 18.48 -15.66 -14.22
C GLU A 590 19.28 -15.04 -13.05
N SER A 591 20.62 -15.15 -13.09
CA SER A 591 21.51 -14.48 -12.14
C SER A 591 21.44 -12.96 -12.28
N ASP A 592 21.47 -12.44 -13.51
CA ASP A 592 21.39 -10.98 -13.73
C ASP A 592 20.00 -10.42 -13.38
N LYS A 593 18.93 -11.18 -13.67
CA LYS A 593 17.58 -10.84 -13.20
C LYS A 593 17.55 -10.73 -11.69
N LEU A 594 18.16 -11.68 -10.98
CA LEU A 594 18.21 -11.67 -9.53
C LEU A 594 19.03 -10.48 -8.99
N ARG A 595 20.18 -10.16 -9.61
CA ARG A 595 21.00 -8.99 -9.28
C ARG A 595 20.22 -7.69 -9.45
N ILE A 596 19.64 -7.46 -10.64
CA ILE A 596 18.86 -6.26 -10.94
C ILE A 596 17.67 -6.15 -9.98
N TRP A 597 16.95 -7.26 -9.78
CA TRP A 597 15.78 -7.27 -8.91
C TRP A 597 16.12 -6.95 -7.46
N THR A 598 17.15 -7.58 -6.88
CA THR A 598 17.57 -7.33 -5.50
C THR A 598 17.98 -5.87 -5.29
N MET A 599 18.73 -5.29 -6.23
CA MET A 599 19.10 -3.89 -6.20
C MET A 599 17.87 -2.98 -6.28
N CYS A 600 16.94 -3.25 -7.21
CA CYS A 600 15.69 -2.50 -7.32
C CYS A 600 14.85 -2.56 -6.03
N GLN A 601 14.80 -3.72 -5.35
CA GLN A 601 14.06 -3.84 -4.09
C GLN A 601 14.68 -2.96 -3.01
N ILE A 602 15.99 -3.03 -2.84
CA ILE A 602 16.70 -2.33 -1.76
C ILE A 602 16.69 -0.82 -2.02
N VAL A 603 16.99 -0.37 -3.23
CA VAL A 603 16.89 1.07 -3.60
C VAL A 603 15.45 1.56 -3.43
N GLY A 604 14.47 0.75 -3.82
CA GLY A 604 13.06 1.06 -3.58
C GLY A 604 12.73 1.24 -2.10
N TRP A 605 13.32 0.44 -1.20
CA TRP A 605 13.16 0.62 0.24
C TRP A 605 13.86 1.88 0.75
N MET A 606 15.06 2.20 0.24
CA MET A 606 15.79 3.42 0.62
C MET A 606 14.99 4.68 0.23
N LEU A 607 14.50 4.74 -1.01
CA LEU A 607 13.71 5.87 -1.51
C LEU A 607 12.40 6.04 -0.74
N LYS A 608 11.69 4.94 -0.48
CA LYS A 608 10.49 4.98 0.37
C LYS A 608 10.81 5.53 1.76
N THR A 609 11.92 5.08 2.36
CA THR A 609 12.43 5.55 3.66
C THR A 609 12.69 7.04 3.66
N LYS A 610 13.36 7.56 2.61
CA LYS A 610 13.60 8.99 2.47
C LYS A 610 12.31 9.80 2.29
N LEU A 611 11.33 9.29 1.53
CA LEU A 611 10.04 9.94 1.29
C LEU A 611 9.04 9.82 2.45
N ARG A 612 9.44 9.25 3.60
CA ARG A 612 8.58 9.06 4.78
C ARG A 612 7.29 8.28 4.49
N GLU A 613 7.27 7.40 3.48
CA GLU A 613 6.13 6.52 3.20
C GLU A 613 5.83 5.61 4.43
N PRO A 614 4.62 5.04 4.61
CA PRO A 614 4.22 4.34 5.84
C PRO A 614 5.11 3.17 6.33
N PHE A 615 6.11 2.74 5.54
CA PHE A 615 7.13 1.77 5.92
C PHE A 615 8.20 2.31 6.92
N THR A 616 8.22 3.60 7.24
CA THR A 616 9.51 4.31 7.39
C THR A 616 9.74 5.05 8.70
N SER A 617 8.98 4.77 9.75
CA SER A 617 9.46 5.15 11.09
C SER A 617 10.67 4.30 11.50
N VAL A 618 11.58 3.89 10.59
CA VAL A 618 12.79 3.11 10.85
C VAL A 618 13.47 3.79 12.02
N ALA A 619 13.32 3.17 13.19
CA ALA A 619 13.73 3.80 14.42
C ALA A 619 15.26 3.76 14.38
N VAL A 620 15.87 4.94 14.19
CA VAL A 620 17.32 5.15 14.26
C VAL A 620 17.91 4.57 15.57
N GLN A 621 17.05 4.36 16.58
CA GLN A 621 17.38 3.79 17.89
C GLN A 621 17.99 2.37 17.89
N LYS A 622 18.13 1.66 16.77
CA LYS A 622 18.73 0.31 16.72
C LYS A 622 19.94 0.15 15.81
N TRP A 623 20.67 1.23 15.54
CA TRP A 623 21.82 1.21 14.63
C TRP A 623 23.16 0.87 15.31
N THR A 624 23.12 0.42 16.58
CA THR A 624 24.32 0.10 17.38
C THR A 624 24.62 -1.39 17.45
N VAL A 625 23.66 -2.25 17.09
CA VAL A 625 23.82 -3.70 17.13
C VAL A 625 23.23 -4.33 15.87
N ILE A 626 23.88 -5.37 15.36
CA ILE A 626 23.44 -6.11 14.19
C ILE A 626 23.42 -7.62 14.46
N ASP A 627 22.36 -8.27 14.00
CA ASP A 627 22.20 -9.73 14.03
C ASP A 627 23.09 -10.40 12.97
N GLY A 628 23.74 -11.50 13.34
CA GLY A 628 24.53 -12.36 12.46
C GLY A 628 23.83 -12.72 11.14
N GLU A 629 22.51 -12.85 11.12
CA GLU A 629 21.73 -13.09 9.89
C GLU A 629 21.92 -11.97 8.85
N PHE A 630 21.93 -10.71 9.30
CA PHE A 630 22.05 -9.55 8.42
C PHE A 630 23.50 -9.25 8.03
N ILE A 631 24.47 -9.68 8.85
CA ILE A 631 25.88 -9.72 8.46
C ILE A 631 26.05 -10.68 7.28
N GLU A 632 25.58 -11.93 7.42
CA GLU A 632 25.65 -12.94 6.34
C GLU A 632 24.88 -12.52 5.10
N LEU A 633 23.71 -11.89 5.28
CA LEU A 633 22.93 -11.40 4.16
C LEU A 633 23.69 -10.33 3.38
N THR A 634 24.33 -9.40 4.08
CA THR A 634 25.07 -8.31 3.45
C THR A 634 26.30 -8.85 2.71
N ALA A 635 26.99 -9.83 3.29
CA ALA A 635 28.08 -10.55 2.61
C ALA A 635 27.58 -11.34 1.39
N PHE A 636 26.41 -11.95 1.47
CA PHE A 636 25.75 -12.60 0.34
C PHE A 636 25.44 -11.60 -0.78
N LEU A 637 24.92 -10.41 -0.46
CA LEU A 637 24.66 -9.35 -1.44
C LEU A 637 25.95 -8.83 -2.08
N PHE A 638 27.03 -8.68 -1.31
CA PHE A 638 28.34 -8.34 -1.86
C PHE A 638 28.81 -9.36 -2.90
N LYS A 639 28.70 -10.67 -2.60
CA LYS A 639 29.03 -11.75 -3.55
C LYS A 639 28.11 -11.74 -4.78
N LEU A 640 26.82 -11.48 -4.57
CA LEU A 640 25.81 -11.48 -5.64
C LEU A 640 26.03 -10.33 -6.62
N TRP A 641 26.27 -9.11 -6.12
CA TRP A 641 26.38 -7.89 -6.91
C TRP A 641 27.80 -7.62 -7.43
N GLY A 642 28.80 -8.13 -6.74
CA GLY A 642 30.20 -7.74 -6.94
C GLY A 642 30.54 -6.42 -6.23
N PRO A 643 31.84 -6.15 -6.05
CA PRO A 643 32.33 -5.07 -5.19
C PRO A 643 31.88 -3.68 -5.65
N GLU A 644 31.98 -3.37 -6.95
CA GLU A 644 31.69 -2.03 -7.46
C GLU A 644 30.21 -1.65 -7.33
N ARG A 645 29.31 -2.59 -7.67
CA ARG A 645 27.86 -2.37 -7.55
C ARG A 645 27.44 -2.30 -6.08
N PHE A 646 28.02 -3.14 -5.23
CA PHE A 646 27.78 -3.11 -3.80
C PHE A 646 28.19 -1.76 -3.20
N ARG A 647 29.39 -1.27 -3.50
CA ARG A 647 29.89 0.04 -3.08
C ARG A 647 28.99 1.18 -3.56
N THR A 648 28.51 1.11 -4.80
CA THR A 648 27.59 2.11 -5.35
C THR A 648 26.28 2.16 -4.57
N VAL A 649 25.70 1.00 -4.23
CA VAL A 649 24.46 0.91 -3.45
C VAL A 649 24.65 1.37 -2.01
N THR A 650 25.76 1.00 -1.37
CA THR A 650 26.02 1.42 0.01
C THR A 650 26.25 2.94 0.12
N ASN A 651 26.98 3.52 -0.83
CA ASN A 651 27.16 4.97 -0.92
C ASN A 651 25.82 5.68 -1.11
N LEU A 652 24.98 5.17 -2.02
CA LEU A 652 23.63 5.68 -2.21
C LEU A 652 22.80 5.58 -0.92
N ALA A 653 22.92 4.49 -0.17
CA ALA A 653 22.26 4.31 1.12
C ALA A 653 22.59 5.45 2.08
N ARG A 654 23.89 5.78 2.22
CA ARG A 654 24.36 6.86 3.09
C ARG A 654 23.88 8.23 2.62
N THR A 655 23.93 8.50 1.32
CA THR A 655 23.45 9.77 0.76
C THR A 655 21.95 9.96 1.00
N LEU A 656 21.15 8.90 0.80
CA LEU A 656 19.70 8.96 0.99
C LEU A 656 19.33 9.05 2.46
N LEU A 657 20.04 8.35 3.33
CA LEU A 657 19.70 8.20 4.74
C LEU A 657 20.84 8.76 5.60
N PRO A 658 20.94 10.10 5.74
CA PRO A 658 21.98 10.71 6.57
C PRO A 658 21.72 10.34 8.02
N VAL A 659 22.42 9.31 8.51
CA VAL A 659 22.45 8.95 9.92
C VAL A 659 23.80 9.42 10.47
N ASN A 660 23.76 10.20 11.54
CA ASN A 660 24.94 10.77 12.19
C ASN A 660 25.75 9.71 12.98
N VAL A 661 25.99 8.53 12.39
CA VAL A 661 26.88 7.51 12.98
C VAL A 661 28.21 7.58 12.26
N VAL A 662 29.11 8.44 12.76
CA VAL A 662 30.40 8.77 12.13
C VAL A 662 31.36 7.57 12.03
N ALA A 663 31.08 6.44 12.69
CA ALA A 663 32.03 5.35 12.87
C ALA A 663 31.67 3.99 12.23
N MET A 664 30.59 3.86 11.46
CA MET A 664 30.23 2.58 10.82
C MET A 664 30.70 2.52 9.37
N SER A 665 31.13 1.37 8.85
CA SER A 665 31.43 1.24 7.41
C SER A 665 30.15 1.31 6.55
N ASP A 666 30.33 1.41 5.24
CA ASP A 666 29.26 1.36 4.24
C ASP A 666 28.51 0.01 4.24
N ALA A 667 29.20 -1.11 4.47
CA ALA A 667 28.60 -2.43 4.57
C ALA A 667 27.77 -2.55 5.85
N CYS A 668 28.32 -2.10 6.98
CA CYS A 668 27.61 -2.13 8.25
C CYS A 668 26.40 -1.21 8.28
N PHE A 669 26.51 -0.04 7.65
CA PHE A 669 25.38 0.85 7.41
C PHE A 669 24.27 0.14 6.63
N LEU A 670 24.59 -0.49 5.50
CA LEU A 670 23.60 -1.20 4.69
C LEU A 670 22.98 -2.38 5.47
N ALA A 671 23.79 -3.09 6.23
CA ALA A 671 23.35 -4.24 7.02
C ALA A 671 22.37 -3.81 8.14
N CYS A 672 22.65 -2.70 8.84
CA CYS A 672 21.75 -2.09 9.82
C CYS A 672 20.44 -1.59 9.18
N PHE A 673 20.54 -1.02 7.97
CA PHE A 673 19.38 -0.60 7.19
C PHE A 673 18.50 -1.80 6.80
N LEU A 674 19.09 -2.86 6.25
CA LEU A 674 18.38 -4.08 5.86
C LEU A 674 17.72 -4.75 7.05
N HIS A 675 18.41 -4.83 8.19
CA HIS A 675 17.85 -5.30 9.46
C HIS A 675 16.58 -4.51 9.78
N SER A 676 16.70 -3.19 9.81
CA SER A 676 15.61 -2.30 10.20
C SER A 676 14.38 -2.41 9.28
N VAL A 677 14.60 -2.52 7.97
CA VAL A 677 13.51 -2.64 6.98
C VAL A 677 12.86 -4.02 7.04
N LEU A 678 13.65 -5.10 7.06
CA LEU A 678 13.14 -6.45 6.96
C LEU A 678 12.51 -6.96 8.26
N GLU A 679 12.97 -6.52 9.43
CA GLU A 679 12.32 -6.84 10.71
C GLU A 679 10.91 -6.25 10.82
N ARG A 680 10.67 -5.10 10.19
CA ARG A 680 9.34 -4.47 10.18
C ARG A 680 8.34 -5.24 9.34
N VAL A 681 8.83 -5.94 8.31
CA VAL A 681 8.00 -6.65 7.35
C VAL A 681 8.40 -8.12 7.34
N ARG A 682 8.27 -8.81 8.49
CA ARG A 682 8.66 -10.22 8.67
C ARG A 682 8.17 -11.17 7.57
N SER A 683 6.95 -10.95 7.07
CA SER A 683 6.42 -11.75 5.94
C SER A 683 7.17 -11.47 4.64
N ALA A 684 7.56 -10.22 4.38
CA ALA A 684 8.39 -9.87 3.23
C ALA A 684 9.83 -10.35 3.41
N LYS A 685 10.41 -10.30 4.62
CA LYS A 685 11.73 -10.88 4.94
C LYS A 685 11.82 -12.33 4.48
N LYS A 686 10.90 -13.19 4.95
CA LYS A 686 10.88 -14.60 4.55
C LYS A 686 10.69 -14.77 3.04
N CYS A 687 9.72 -14.07 2.44
CA CYS A 687 9.48 -14.17 1.01
C CYS A 687 10.69 -13.72 0.17
N TRP A 688 11.40 -12.69 0.63
CA TRP A 688 12.56 -12.10 -0.03
C TRP A 688 13.77 -13.03 0.12
N PHE A 689 14.06 -13.57 1.31
CA PHE A 689 15.10 -14.60 1.53
C PHE A 689 14.91 -15.83 0.65
N GLU A 690 13.69 -16.40 0.66
CA GLU A 690 13.36 -17.52 -0.21
C GLU A 690 13.51 -17.18 -1.71
N HIS A 691 13.32 -15.91 -2.10
CA HIS A 691 13.41 -15.49 -3.50
C HIS A 691 14.87 -15.27 -3.93
N VAL A 692 15.71 -14.72 -3.05
CA VAL A 692 17.15 -14.55 -3.33
C VAL A 692 17.95 -15.83 -3.13
N GLY A 693 17.33 -16.87 -2.56
CA GLY A 693 18.02 -18.13 -2.23
C GLY A 693 18.93 -18.00 -1.01
N PHE A 694 18.66 -17.04 -0.13
CA PHE A 694 19.42 -16.84 1.10
C PHE A 694 18.80 -17.67 2.22
N HIS A 695 19.63 -18.50 2.86
CA HIS A 695 19.26 -19.31 4.02
C HIS A 695 20.29 -19.09 5.11
N TYR A 696 19.82 -18.62 6.27
CA TYR A 696 20.64 -18.48 7.46
C TYR A 696 20.32 -19.63 8.42
N ALA A 697 21.35 -20.37 8.82
CA ALA A 697 21.27 -21.49 9.76
C ALA A 697 21.99 -21.21 11.09
N GLY A 698 22.50 -19.99 11.27
CA GLY A 698 23.22 -19.60 12.49
C GLY A 698 22.27 -19.28 13.65
N HIS A 699 22.86 -19.12 14.83
CA HIS A 699 22.17 -18.60 16.01
C HIS A 699 21.96 -17.08 15.88
N GLU A 700 20.90 -16.56 16.52
CA GLU A 700 20.62 -15.12 16.60
C GLU A 700 21.65 -14.45 17.55
N ASP A 701 22.90 -14.36 17.09
CA ASP A 701 23.97 -13.65 17.80
C ASP A 701 23.94 -12.17 17.43
N TRP A 702 24.02 -11.31 18.45
CA TRP A 702 24.02 -9.86 18.28
C TRP A 702 25.45 -9.31 18.38
N HIS A 703 25.88 -8.61 17.34
CA HIS A 703 27.20 -8.03 17.24
C HIS A 703 27.12 -6.50 17.39
N PRO A 704 27.85 -5.91 18.34
CA PRO A 704 28.02 -4.45 18.40
C PRO A 704 28.68 -3.93 17.12
N VAL A 705 28.17 -2.84 16.56
CA VAL A 705 28.69 -2.22 15.33
C VAL A 705 30.14 -1.78 15.50
N GLU A 706 30.56 -1.42 16.71
CA GLU A 706 31.94 -1.01 17.00
C GLU A 706 32.95 -2.17 16.86
N LYS A 707 32.49 -3.42 16.80
CA LYS A 707 33.32 -4.61 16.62
C LYS A 707 33.42 -5.09 15.17
N GLU A 708 32.95 -4.28 14.21
CA GLU A 708 32.94 -4.64 12.79
C GLU A 708 34.32 -5.06 12.26
N GLY A 709 35.38 -4.32 12.59
CA GLY A 709 36.70 -4.52 11.98
C GLY A 709 36.78 -4.09 10.50
N PRO A 710 37.96 -4.19 9.86
CA PRO A 710 38.19 -3.72 8.49
C PRO A 710 37.61 -4.63 7.39
N ASP A 711 37.10 -5.80 7.75
CA ASP A 711 36.64 -6.86 6.85
C ASP A 711 35.14 -7.19 7.03
N PHE A 712 34.38 -6.27 7.64
CA PHE A 712 32.95 -6.42 7.92
C PHE A 712 32.64 -7.76 8.63
N PHE A 713 33.09 -7.86 9.89
CA PHE A 713 32.99 -9.04 10.74
C PHE A 713 33.63 -10.30 10.14
N GLY A 714 34.74 -10.16 9.41
CA GLY A 714 35.42 -11.28 8.74
C GLY A 714 34.69 -11.82 7.51
N ARG A 715 33.69 -11.13 6.97
CA ARG A 715 32.84 -11.65 5.87
C ARG A 715 33.16 -11.07 4.51
N LEU A 716 33.83 -9.92 4.45
CA LEU A 716 34.29 -9.28 3.22
C LEU A 716 35.82 -9.30 3.15
N PRO A 717 36.44 -9.19 1.96
CA PRO A 717 37.88 -9.02 1.85
C PRO A 717 38.36 -7.79 2.63
N VAL A 718 39.54 -7.88 3.26
CA VAL A 718 40.23 -6.69 3.80
C VAL A 718 40.41 -5.68 2.66
N ASN A 719 40.02 -4.42 2.88
CA ASN A 719 40.01 -3.36 1.87
C ASN A 719 38.94 -3.49 0.77
N TRP A 720 37.81 -4.17 1.04
CA TRP A 720 36.69 -4.19 0.09
C TRP A 720 36.17 -2.78 -0.27
N ASP A 721 36.38 -1.81 0.61
CA ASP A 721 36.01 -0.40 0.48
C ASP A 721 37.06 0.44 -0.25
N GLN A 722 38.35 0.09 -0.15
CA GLN A 722 39.42 0.79 -0.85
C GLN A 722 39.30 0.54 -2.35
N ARG A 723 39.25 1.63 -3.14
CA ARG A 723 39.47 1.54 -4.58
C ARG A 723 40.82 0.82 -4.80
N ALA A 724 40.92 0.07 -5.88
CA ALA A 724 42.22 -0.28 -6.46
C ALA A 724 42.93 1.03 -6.88
N VAL A 725 43.49 1.76 -5.91
CA VAL A 725 44.29 2.98 -6.12
C VAL A 725 45.69 2.63 -6.65
N SER A 726 46.01 1.34 -6.77
CA SER A 726 47.38 0.89 -7.03
C SER A 726 47.76 0.65 -8.51
N THR A 727 46.93 1.00 -9.49
CA THR A 727 47.26 0.74 -10.92
C THR A 727 47.99 1.88 -11.64
N THR A 728 48.48 2.92 -10.95
CA THR A 728 49.32 3.98 -11.54
C THR A 728 50.82 3.84 -11.26
N ALA A 729 51.27 2.72 -10.68
CA ALA A 729 52.68 2.54 -10.30
C ALA A 729 53.35 1.26 -10.85
N SER A 730 53.02 0.80 -12.06
CA SER A 730 54.00 0.08 -12.91
C SER A 730 53.45 -0.16 -14.32
N HIS A 731 53.79 0.71 -15.27
CA HIS A 731 54.14 0.34 -16.65
C HIS A 731 54.46 1.61 -17.45
N GLN A 732 55.72 2.02 -17.35
CA GLN A 732 56.34 2.96 -18.27
C GLN A 732 57.21 2.14 -19.24
N VAL A 733 56.61 1.52 -20.27
CA VAL A 733 57.27 1.19 -21.57
C VAL A 733 56.17 1.11 -22.65
N HIS A 734 56.29 2.01 -23.63
CA HIS A 734 55.69 2.08 -24.98
C HIS A 734 54.39 1.30 -25.29
N SER A 735 53.30 2.03 -25.53
CA SER A 735 52.52 1.90 -26.77
C SER A 735 51.55 3.08 -26.93
N VAL A 736 51.63 3.74 -28.08
CA VAL A 736 50.81 4.87 -28.52
C VAL A 736 49.46 4.35 -29.00
N PHE A 737 48.37 4.84 -28.41
CA PHE A 737 47.09 5.01 -29.12
C PHE A 737 46.43 6.30 -28.63
N THR A 738 46.45 7.29 -29.52
CA THR A 738 45.82 8.60 -29.39
C THR A 738 44.30 8.50 -29.54
N LEU A 739 43.54 9.04 -28.58
CA LEU A 739 42.18 9.52 -28.80
C LEU A 739 42.09 10.97 -28.30
N SER A 740 41.51 11.78 -29.17
CA SER A 740 41.52 13.24 -29.27
C SER A 740 41.20 14.03 -28.00
N GLU A 741 42.03 15.05 -27.74
CA GLU A 741 41.69 16.21 -26.92
C GLU A 741 40.46 16.94 -27.48
N ILE A 742 39.31 16.79 -26.83
CA ILE A 742 38.28 17.82 -26.89
C ILE A 742 38.81 18.97 -26.02
N SER A 743 39.14 20.08 -26.66
CA SER A 743 39.67 21.27 -26.00
C SER A 743 38.74 21.67 -24.85
N HIS A 744 39.31 21.88 -23.67
CA HIS A 744 38.62 22.38 -22.47
C HIS A 744 37.76 23.65 -22.76
N LYS A 745 38.06 24.39 -23.84
CA LYS A 745 37.25 25.51 -24.34
C LYS A 745 35.88 25.09 -24.89
N GLU A 746 35.76 23.94 -25.55
CA GLU A 746 34.48 23.48 -26.14
C GLU A 746 33.55 22.90 -25.08
N ALA A 747 34.09 22.21 -24.08
CA ALA A 747 33.31 21.77 -22.91
C ALA A 747 32.78 22.96 -22.11
N SER A 748 33.62 23.98 -21.89
CA SER A 748 33.22 25.21 -21.18
C SER A 748 32.20 26.04 -21.99
N ARG A 749 32.32 26.07 -23.32
CA ARG A 749 31.35 26.73 -24.22
C ARG A 749 30.01 26.00 -24.25
N SER A 750 30.01 24.66 -24.28
CA SER A 750 28.79 23.86 -24.19
C SER A 750 28.09 24.01 -22.84
N ALA A 751 28.84 24.09 -21.73
CA ALA A 751 28.29 24.32 -20.41
C ALA A 751 27.63 25.72 -20.29
N MET A 752 28.24 26.77 -20.85
CA MET A 752 27.64 28.10 -20.89
C MET A 752 26.40 28.17 -21.79
N GLN A 753 26.41 27.49 -22.93
CA GLN A 753 25.23 27.39 -23.81
C GLN A 753 24.07 26.66 -23.12
N TYR A 754 24.38 25.59 -22.37
CA TYR A 754 23.39 24.85 -21.59
C TYR A 754 22.82 25.70 -20.44
N ALA A 755 23.66 26.42 -19.70
CA ALA A 755 23.23 27.34 -18.64
C ALA A 755 22.34 28.47 -19.18
N THR A 756 22.67 29.01 -20.36
CA THR A 756 21.87 30.04 -21.03
C THR A 756 20.52 29.48 -21.49
N ALA A 757 20.49 28.26 -22.05
CA ALA A 757 19.24 27.60 -22.44
C ALA A 757 18.34 27.30 -21.24
N LEU A 758 18.93 26.91 -20.10
CA LEU A 758 18.22 26.69 -18.85
C LEU A 758 17.61 27.99 -18.31
N HIS A 759 18.38 29.09 -18.32
CA HIS A 759 17.91 30.40 -17.89
C HIS A 759 16.74 30.91 -18.75
N ASN A 760 16.84 30.81 -20.08
CA ASN A 760 15.77 31.21 -21.00
C ASN A 760 14.49 30.38 -20.84
N ARG A 761 14.63 29.07 -20.58
CA ARG A 761 13.49 28.19 -20.31
C ARG A 761 12.78 28.56 -19.00
N THR A 762 13.54 28.96 -17.99
CA THR A 762 13.00 29.37 -16.69
C THR A 762 12.25 30.70 -16.82
N LEU A 763 12.80 31.65 -17.59
CA LEU A 763 12.13 32.92 -17.92
C LEU A 763 10.80 32.71 -18.66
N GLN A 764 10.76 31.81 -19.66
CA GLN A 764 9.53 31.49 -20.39
C GLN A 764 8.43 30.88 -19.50
N GLU A 765 8.79 30.02 -18.54
CA GLU A 765 7.81 29.44 -17.61
C GLU A 765 7.30 30.49 -16.60
N VAL A 766 8.16 31.39 -16.12
CA VAL A 766 7.73 32.50 -15.25
C VAL A 766 6.79 33.45 -16.00
N GLU A 767 7.10 33.79 -17.26
CA GLU A 767 6.25 34.63 -18.11
C GLU A 767 4.88 33.97 -18.36
N LYS A 768 4.86 32.66 -18.59
CA LYS A 768 3.63 31.88 -18.77
C LYS A 768 2.75 31.87 -17.50
N ILE A 769 3.35 31.74 -16.33
CA ILE A 769 2.65 31.79 -15.03
C ILE A 769 2.09 33.21 -14.78
N LEU A 770 2.86 34.25 -15.10
CA LEU A 770 2.42 35.64 -14.98
C LEU A 770 1.26 35.95 -15.95
N CYS A 771 1.34 35.52 -17.20
CA CYS A 771 0.27 35.66 -18.19
C CYS A 771 -1.02 34.92 -17.76
N ALA A 772 -0.90 33.72 -17.22
CA ALA A 772 -2.06 32.98 -16.69
C ALA A 772 -2.70 33.68 -15.48
N SER A 773 -1.89 34.28 -14.61
CA SER A 773 -2.35 35.04 -13.44
C SER A 773 -3.04 36.34 -13.84
N TYR A 774 -2.51 37.05 -14.84
CA TYR A 774 -3.13 38.25 -15.41
C TYR A 774 -4.47 37.95 -16.10
N ALA A 775 -4.55 36.86 -16.86
CA ALA A 775 -5.82 36.43 -17.48
C ALA A 775 -6.87 36.08 -16.42
N ALA A 776 -6.48 35.45 -15.31
CA ALA A 776 -7.38 35.15 -14.19
C ALA A 776 -7.86 36.41 -13.45
N LEU A 777 -7.02 37.44 -13.36
CA LEU A 777 -7.39 38.75 -12.80
C LEU A 777 -8.35 39.53 -13.71
N ASP A 778 -8.18 39.47 -15.03
CA ASP A 778 -9.06 40.16 -15.99
C ASP A 778 -10.45 39.51 -16.06
N LEU A 779 -10.53 38.17 -15.90
CA LEU A 779 -11.80 37.44 -15.78
C LEU A 779 -12.59 37.79 -14.50
N ARG A 780 -11.90 38.15 -13.41
CA ARG A 780 -12.56 38.65 -12.18
C ARG A 780 -13.08 40.07 -12.30
N LYS A 781 -12.49 40.91 -13.15
CA LYS A 781 -13.01 42.27 -13.39
C LYS A 781 -14.25 42.28 -14.30
N ARG A 782 -14.38 41.32 -15.22
CA ARG A 782 -15.52 41.25 -16.16
C ARG A 782 -16.76 40.56 -15.60
N THR A 783 -16.69 39.96 -14.41
CA THR A 783 -17.81 39.25 -13.76
C THR A 783 -18.51 40.07 -12.66
N GLY A 784 -18.22 41.38 -12.57
CA GLY A 784 -19.01 42.31 -11.76
C GLY A 784 -20.37 42.57 -12.39
N ALA A 785 -21.32 41.68 -12.10
CA ALA A 785 -22.74 41.86 -12.41
C ALA A 785 -23.31 42.98 -11.54
N GLU A 786 -24.00 43.90 -12.20
CA GLU A 786 -24.82 44.98 -11.66
C GLU A 786 -25.83 44.41 -10.66
N VAL A 787 -25.84 44.96 -9.45
CA VAL A 787 -26.92 44.80 -8.48
C VAL A 787 -27.59 46.17 -8.41
N GLU A 788 -28.84 46.22 -8.84
CA GLU A 788 -29.72 47.37 -8.74
C GLU A 788 -29.96 47.75 -7.27
N ASP A 789 -30.05 49.06 -7.06
CA ASP A 789 -30.30 49.76 -5.82
C ASP A 789 -31.66 49.42 -5.20
N ASP A 790 -31.72 49.28 -3.87
CA ASP A 790 -32.83 49.82 -3.10
C ASP A 790 -32.43 50.13 -1.64
N GLU A 791 -32.66 51.41 -1.30
CA GLU A 791 -32.83 52.10 -0.01
C GLU A 791 -31.86 51.86 1.18
N CYS A 792 -31.14 52.96 1.48
CA CYS A 792 -30.41 53.24 2.72
C CYS A 792 -31.38 53.74 3.82
N PRO A 793 -30.98 53.71 5.11
CA PRO A 793 -30.49 54.99 5.63
C PRO A 793 -29.25 54.90 6.55
N GLU A 794 -28.39 55.90 6.31
CA GLU A 794 -27.58 56.69 7.24
C GLU A 794 -26.72 56.00 8.33
N GLY A 795 -25.40 56.23 8.19
CA GLY A 795 -24.65 56.84 9.30
C GLY A 795 -23.33 56.18 9.67
N LYS A 796 -22.25 56.58 8.98
CA LYS A 796 -21.00 57.17 9.55
C LYS A 796 -19.78 56.90 8.66
N ARG A 797 -19.33 57.98 8.01
CA ARG A 797 -17.99 58.14 7.42
C ARG A 797 -16.93 58.05 8.52
N THR A 798 -15.80 57.38 8.23
CA THR A 798 -14.45 58.00 8.13
C THR A 798 -13.38 56.97 7.77
N LYS A 799 -12.58 57.29 6.73
CA LYS A 799 -11.10 57.12 6.58
C LYS A 799 -10.51 55.69 6.73
N PHE A 800 -9.65 55.13 5.88
CA PHE A 800 -8.53 55.67 5.08
C PHE A 800 -8.18 54.69 3.93
N HIS A 801 -7.82 55.23 2.75
CA HIS A 801 -7.02 54.55 1.73
C HIS A 801 -5.56 54.48 2.20
N ASP A 802 -4.86 53.36 1.97
CA ASP A 802 -3.58 53.30 1.25
C ASP A 802 -2.86 51.96 1.47
N THR A 803 -2.07 51.59 0.45
CA THR A 803 -0.98 50.59 0.42
C THR A 803 -1.28 49.30 -0.36
N CYS A 804 -1.27 49.42 -1.69
CA CYS A 804 -0.66 48.42 -2.57
C CYS A 804 0.61 49.03 -3.17
N ILE A 805 1.75 48.38 -2.97
CA ILE A 805 2.92 48.21 -3.87
C ILE A 805 4.06 47.65 -2.99
N ALA A 806 4.38 46.37 -3.16
CA ALA A 806 5.74 45.83 -3.22
C ALA A 806 5.70 44.29 -3.36
N VAL A 807 6.43 43.82 -4.37
CA VAL A 807 6.72 42.44 -4.84
C VAL A 807 5.74 41.86 -5.83
#